data_AF-A0A8S3UDE0-F1
#
_entry.id   AF-A0A8S3UDE0-F1
#
_cell.length_a   1.000
_cell.length_b   1.000
_cell.length_c   1.000
_cell.angle_alpha   90.00
_cell.angle_beta   90.00
_cell.angle_gamma   90.00
#
_symmetry.space_group_name_H-M   'P 1'
#
loop_
_entity.id
_entity.type
_entity.pdbx_description
1 polymer ?
#
loop_
_entity_poly.entity_id
_entity_poly.type
_entity_poly.pdbx_seq_one_letter_code
_entity_poly.pdbx_strand_id
1 'polypeptide(L)'
;MEISPFEVDETHIKALIAPTPIDLGDGGKVGLFVQDKLVLNNYRIIEFCRLRQKSAIQKNAMIRVTEKMDNRNCDKRLEKDIHEFMCYVCNRTSSVAQDILEHTIRNHAGPSNFSVRLKVLDESTGRQAYRSLHYGIKISEIKRKIDDGCKPYIDIHQKKISYKRPSKQKESISEQREEVTNETESQTTNSDFFQLLPEVLENLSKIGRLEDFYSVLSAISNGTLLENIAFHLLLDIGKFYSNSTVFGVRYSKETLDFWLTIKKLFKGKGIIFFRGYKSQGTDGELIRRPIDCKINFAVPSDTILARESAKYIAGTETPGIMELPLDAYANTHKGQDVKLSIDGKKLAVGLGKLGDEDMCGFESPPALQERKARIAAEIRNIEEIKEATDKMSLDGLEELDSIQQVDQDIMKTAILISITDMSNRIRELRELVVKKKIALGNLLKQVEGDWKTSKVAPAISFYKTKIVHSQATIKELLGSVDKLGYIVACINGTGHQYIIGSQSVVNLNHQTNYICLKSLSEDIIVSPQTANMIKQRGDEWFELRKGSRITGSKIFRGIGLGTLKEQQQHYDKAFHGKERPVSAELQELFDYGTSQEINALGTLVSKILPVYFPDLVYREDGCEVISIGDSYAVISGDGSGVDNNDKVQMAFEFKCPKPGKERTTDVHYQIPKYYSTQLLSQMAAKKCGKFCYISYTPESATVIEGVYDDEIWREIWDSINELYKNDDTRRPSRNKPEQKILLQRLIEYSKSCPFVAEFPSVKSIPCSCTSTNDKDHVFGSHNSEPAINLNPRMTLEDISSTLDAATSQLKDAYEILRRPSKEILTVMSDIDRMSTRNETAHYAVPIQYALPGYSLTMDIVRKLLIKAVGECKSRDLRVKAVAFDGQFLELAVEDDKGRPLTVLRFMKFFWEKVQKIDRATKISTLLNLNKFPEITDDDSLKANFEVQKDIVVNGKIIITSKTDLKVLPSAINITEAIKKVHSKRNQDMSQNPLPNDVNQIDEQEDLDVLRYIPEDVLSEMNEEAIDSVRHAQKGKKPNA
;
A
#
# COMPACT_ATOMS: atom_id res chain seq x y z
N MET A 1 -46.39 -0.43 43.87
CA MET A 1 -46.02 0.99 43.81
C MET A 1 -45.74 1.31 42.36
N GLU A 2 -46.76 1.82 41.67
CA GLU A 2 -46.70 2.29 40.29
C GLU A 2 -46.16 3.72 40.26
N ILE A 3 -45.23 4.02 39.35
CA ILE A 3 -44.96 5.39 38.90
C ILE A 3 -44.80 5.37 37.36
N SER A 4 -45.63 6.20 36.75
CA SER A 4 -45.84 6.51 35.32
C SER A 4 -44.61 7.11 34.61
N PRO A 5 -44.50 6.98 33.27
CA PRO A 5 -43.52 7.71 32.48
C PRO A 5 -43.98 9.16 32.18
N PHE A 6 -43.02 10.07 32.08
CA PHE A 6 -43.20 11.45 31.60
C PHE A 6 -42.82 11.54 30.11
N GLU A 7 -43.72 12.12 29.32
CA GLU A 7 -43.50 12.59 27.95
C GLU A 7 -42.59 13.84 27.96
N VAL A 8 -41.73 13.98 26.95
CA VAL A 8 -40.98 15.22 26.68
C VAL A 8 -41.32 15.71 25.28
N ASP A 9 -41.82 16.95 25.23
CA ASP A 9 -42.30 17.71 24.09
C ASP A 9 -41.17 18.24 23.19
N GLU A 10 -41.38 18.16 21.89
CA GLU A 10 -40.43 18.36 20.79
C GLU A 10 -40.20 19.84 20.37
N THR A 11 -40.67 20.81 21.17
CA THR A 11 -40.70 22.23 20.76
C THR A 11 -39.55 23.14 21.25
N HIS A 12 -38.52 22.61 21.94
CA HIS A 12 -37.41 23.43 22.47
C HIS A 12 -36.04 23.35 21.73
N ILE A 13 -35.92 22.61 20.62
CA ILE A 13 -34.61 22.43 19.91
C ILE A 13 -34.47 23.32 18.64
N LYS A 14 -35.03 24.54 18.63
CA LYS A 14 -34.93 25.45 17.45
C LYS A 14 -34.48 26.89 17.70
N ALA A 15 -33.80 27.20 18.80
CA ALA A 15 -33.38 28.59 19.10
C ALA A 15 -31.94 28.78 19.57
N LEU A 16 -30.95 28.06 19.03
CA LEU A 16 -29.54 28.23 19.42
C LEU A 16 -28.54 28.17 18.25
N ILE A 17 -28.84 28.84 17.13
CA ILE A 17 -27.81 29.20 16.13
C ILE A 17 -28.12 30.58 15.54
N ALA A 18 -27.48 31.63 16.07
CA ALA A 18 -27.18 32.85 15.33
C ALA A 18 -26.03 33.61 16.03
N PRO A 19 -24.91 33.93 15.34
CA PRO A 19 -23.85 34.75 15.91
C PRO A 19 -24.18 36.24 15.70
N THR A 20 -24.08 37.04 16.76
CA THR A 20 -24.09 38.52 16.67
C THR A 20 -22.68 39.03 16.96
N PRO A 21 -22.10 39.94 16.16
CA PRO A 21 -20.73 40.39 16.35
C PRO A 21 -20.66 41.48 17.43
N ILE A 22 -19.66 41.39 18.31
CA ILE A 22 -19.30 42.50 19.21
C ILE A 22 -17.84 42.85 19.01
N ASP A 23 -17.65 44.14 18.80
CA ASP A 23 -16.44 44.92 18.58
C ASP A 23 -15.50 44.86 19.80
N LEU A 24 -14.20 44.68 19.57
CA LEU A 24 -13.19 44.64 20.63
C LEU A 24 -12.12 45.68 20.37
N GLY A 25 -12.33 46.85 20.99
CA GLY A 25 -11.30 47.86 21.21
C GLY A 25 -10.18 47.37 22.14
N ASP A 26 -9.07 48.11 22.05
CA ASP A 26 -7.75 47.84 22.57
C ASP A 26 -7.64 47.32 24.02
N GLY A 27 -6.72 46.36 24.21
CA GLY A 27 -6.12 46.05 25.51
C GLY A 27 -6.19 44.57 25.88
N GLY A 28 -5.16 43.82 25.54
CA GLY A 28 -5.11 42.39 25.81
C GLY A 28 -5.13 42.01 27.30
N LYS A 29 -5.84 40.92 27.62
CA LYS A 29 -5.24 39.71 28.24
C LYS A 29 -6.25 38.55 28.25
N VAL A 30 -5.64 37.37 28.11
CA VAL A 30 -6.14 36.00 27.98
C VAL A 30 -7.24 35.63 29.00
N GLY A 31 -8.33 35.04 28.49
CA GLY A 31 -9.37 34.37 29.30
C GLY A 31 -9.33 32.84 29.11
N LEU A 32 -9.17 32.13 30.23
CA LEU A 32 -9.31 30.68 30.36
C LEU A 32 -10.76 30.23 30.11
N PHE A 33 -10.93 29.08 29.44
CA PHE A 33 -12.13 28.25 29.55
C PHE A 33 -11.82 27.03 30.42
N VAL A 34 -12.69 26.76 31.40
CA VAL A 34 -12.62 25.63 32.33
C VAL A 34 -13.24 24.39 31.66
N GLN A 35 -12.45 23.31 31.63
CA GLN A 35 -12.87 21.93 31.40
C GLN A 35 -13.30 21.29 32.72
N ASP A 36 -14.20 20.31 32.65
CA ASP A 36 -14.19 19.17 33.55
C ASP A 36 -13.74 17.90 32.80
N LYS A 37 -12.91 17.10 33.50
CA LYS A 37 -12.30 15.79 33.16
C LYS A 37 -11.09 15.78 32.20
N LEU A 38 -9.98 16.43 32.57
CA LEU A 38 -8.61 16.05 32.14
C LEU A 38 -7.49 16.80 32.91
N VAL A 39 -7.34 16.58 34.24
CA VAL A 39 -6.46 17.46 35.05
C VAL A 39 -5.26 16.78 35.73
N LEU A 40 -5.07 15.45 35.68
CA LEU A 40 -3.88 14.86 36.34
C LEU A 40 -2.62 14.66 35.46
N ASN A 41 -2.71 14.77 34.12
CA ASN A 41 -1.55 14.56 33.23
C ASN A 41 -0.84 15.85 32.74
N ASN A 42 -1.44 17.03 32.88
CA ASN A 42 -0.90 18.25 32.25
C ASN A 42 0.08 19.05 33.10
N TYR A 43 0.17 18.82 34.41
CA TYR A 43 1.10 19.58 35.28
C TYR A 43 2.57 19.12 35.16
N ARG A 44 2.84 17.88 34.74
CA ARG A 44 4.22 17.36 34.57
C ARG A 44 4.84 17.65 33.19
N ILE A 45 4.00 17.96 32.19
CA ILE A 45 4.45 18.29 30.83
C ILE A 45 5.02 19.71 30.75
N ILE A 46 4.53 20.63 31.60
CA ILE A 46 4.94 22.04 31.59
C ILE A 46 6.33 22.24 32.22
N GLU A 47 6.72 21.40 33.19
CA GLU A 47 8.05 21.48 33.81
C GLU A 47 9.14 20.83 32.94
N PHE A 48 8.80 19.78 32.17
CA PHE A 48 9.71 19.12 31.22
C PHE A 48 10.02 19.99 29.99
N CYS A 49 9.09 20.87 29.59
CA CYS A 49 9.30 21.83 28.50
C CYS A 49 10.34 22.92 28.83
N ARG A 50 10.63 23.19 30.11
CA ARG A 50 11.69 24.14 30.53
C ARG A 50 13.11 23.57 30.39
N LEU A 51 13.29 22.24 30.42
CA LEU A 51 14.59 21.59 30.20
C LEU A 51 14.96 21.47 28.70
N ARG A 52 13.96 21.56 27.81
CA ARG A 52 14.09 21.44 26.35
C ARG A 52 14.83 22.59 25.66
N GLN A 53 14.94 23.78 26.28
CA GLN A 53 15.61 24.94 25.66
C GLN A 53 17.16 24.85 25.64
N LYS A 54 17.79 23.94 26.39
CA LYS A 54 19.26 23.82 26.43
C LYS A 54 19.86 22.80 25.45
N SER A 55 19.05 21.94 24.82
CA SER A 55 19.53 20.85 23.94
C SER A 55 19.52 21.19 22.42
N ALA A 56 18.84 22.26 22.02
CA ALA A 56 18.70 22.67 20.62
C ALA A 56 20.01 23.17 19.96
N ILE A 57 21.08 23.39 20.74
CA ILE A 57 22.36 23.92 20.24
C ILE A 57 23.33 22.81 19.75
N GLN A 58 23.12 21.54 20.13
CA GLN A 58 24.01 20.44 19.68
C GLN A 58 23.52 19.66 18.44
N LYS A 59 22.23 19.78 18.06
CA LYS A 59 21.63 18.99 16.97
C LYS A 59 21.95 19.50 15.55
N ASN A 60 22.43 20.74 15.41
CA ASN A 60 22.77 21.34 14.11
C ASN A 60 24.13 20.90 13.54
N ALA A 61 24.94 20.12 14.28
CA ALA A 61 26.25 19.67 13.82
C ALA A 61 26.25 18.30 13.12
N MET A 62 25.19 17.49 13.26
CA MET A 62 25.21 16.08 12.83
C MET A 62 24.48 15.80 11.49
N ILE A 63 23.68 16.74 10.99
CA ILE A 63 22.80 16.53 9.82
C ILE A 63 23.53 16.72 8.47
N ARG A 64 24.77 17.23 8.44
CA ARG A 64 25.49 17.50 7.17
C ARG A 64 26.43 16.40 6.66
N VAL A 65 26.43 15.20 7.23
CA VAL A 65 27.46 14.17 6.89
C VAL A 65 26.96 13.04 5.97
N THR A 66 25.66 12.91 5.71
CA THR A 66 25.11 11.76 4.96
C THR A 66 24.77 12.06 3.48
N GLU A 67 25.25 13.17 2.94
CA GLU A 67 25.15 13.51 1.53
C GLU A 67 26.44 13.16 0.78
N LYS A 68 26.31 12.36 -0.28
CA LYS A 68 27.31 11.95 -1.31
C LYS A 68 27.94 10.57 -1.12
N MET A 69 27.24 9.56 -1.63
CA MET A 69 27.82 8.54 -2.50
C MET A 69 26.80 8.21 -3.59
N ASP A 70 27.17 8.43 -4.86
CA ASP A 70 26.38 8.04 -6.02
C ASP A 70 27.26 7.33 -7.05
N ASN A 71 26.59 6.41 -7.72
CA ASN A 71 26.98 5.32 -8.62
C ASN A 71 28.05 5.58 -9.70
N ARG A 72 28.80 4.52 -10.05
CA ARG A 72 29.08 4.13 -11.44
C ARG A 72 29.15 2.60 -11.61
N ASN A 73 28.54 2.14 -12.71
CA ASN A 73 28.55 0.80 -13.32
C ASN A 73 27.63 -0.27 -12.69
N CYS A 74 26.40 -0.36 -13.21
CA CYS A 74 25.55 -1.54 -13.09
C CYS A 74 25.08 -1.96 -14.48
N ASP A 75 25.84 -2.86 -15.09
CA ASP A 75 25.27 -3.88 -15.96
C ASP A 75 26.11 -5.14 -15.80
N LYS A 76 25.43 -6.26 -15.48
CA LYS A 76 25.91 -7.63 -15.18
C LYS A 76 26.03 -8.03 -13.70
N ARG A 77 25.07 -8.89 -13.31
CA ARG A 77 25.02 -9.85 -12.17
C ARG A 77 25.13 -9.27 -10.75
N LEU A 78 24.01 -9.33 -10.02
CA LEU A 78 23.94 -9.14 -8.57
C LEU A 78 23.21 -10.36 -7.96
N GLU A 79 23.95 -11.45 -7.79
CA GLU A 79 23.82 -12.22 -6.56
C GLU A 79 24.53 -11.36 -5.49
N LYS A 80 23.84 -11.02 -4.40
CA LYS A 80 24.45 -10.30 -3.27
C LYS A 80 25.42 -11.25 -2.58
N ASP A 81 26.70 -11.20 -2.94
CA ASP A 81 27.76 -11.77 -2.12
C ASP A 81 27.85 -10.97 -0.81
N ILE A 82 27.34 -11.54 0.28
CA ILE A 82 27.62 -11.04 1.63
C ILE A 82 29.10 -11.36 1.91
N HIS A 83 29.97 -10.39 1.70
CA HIS A 83 31.39 -10.51 2.02
C HIS A 83 31.60 -10.40 3.54
N GLU A 84 32.05 -11.48 4.19
CA GLU A 84 32.50 -11.47 5.59
C GLU A 84 34.01 -11.18 5.62
N PHE A 85 34.41 -10.11 6.31
CA PHE A 85 35.78 -9.69 6.51
C PHE A 85 36.26 -10.08 7.91
N MET A 86 37.52 -10.47 8.03
CA MET A 86 38.13 -10.89 9.28
C MET A 86 39.46 -10.17 9.52
N CYS A 87 39.62 -9.59 10.71
CA CYS A 87 40.85 -8.93 11.16
C CYS A 87 42.00 -9.94 11.17
N TYR A 88 43.09 -9.65 10.46
CA TYR A 88 44.21 -10.57 10.31
C TYR A 88 44.91 -10.90 11.65
N VAL A 89 44.88 -9.97 12.62
CA VAL A 89 45.60 -10.10 13.89
C VAL A 89 44.81 -10.86 14.96
N CYS A 90 43.51 -10.58 15.13
CA CYS A 90 42.70 -11.13 16.23
C CYS A 90 41.48 -11.94 15.78
N ASN A 91 41.30 -12.16 14.47
CA ASN A 91 40.17 -12.88 13.87
C ASN A 91 38.77 -12.30 14.15
N ARG A 92 38.63 -11.05 14.62
CA ARG A 92 37.33 -10.38 14.68
C ARG A 92 36.71 -10.27 13.29
N THR A 93 35.44 -10.62 13.13
CA THR A 93 34.72 -10.55 11.84
C THR A 93 33.78 -9.34 11.75
N SER A 94 33.48 -8.88 10.54
CA SER A 94 32.41 -7.93 10.21
C SER A 94 32.00 -8.10 8.75
N SER A 95 30.72 -7.84 8.43
CA SER A 95 30.24 -7.77 7.04
C SER A 95 30.69 -6.48 6.32
N VAL A 96 31.29 -5.52 7.04
CA VAL A 96 31.74 -4.23 6.51
C VAL A 96 33.25 -4.11 6.67
N ALA A 97 33.97 -4.02 5.55
CA ALA A 97 35.44 -3.90 5.56
C ALA A 97 35.95 -2.70 6.38
N GLN A 98 35.18 -1.60 6.39
CA GLN A 98 35.51 -0.39 7.14
C GLN A 98 35.56 -0.63 8.65
N ASP A 99 34.70 -1.50 9.20
CA ASP A 99 34.71 -1.82 10.63
C ASP A 99 35.99 -2.55 11.02
N ILE A 100 36.48 -3.44 10.15
CA ILE A 100 37.75 -4.15 10.36
C ILE A 100 38.93 -3.16 10.30
N LEU A 101 38.89 -2.16 9.42
CA LEU A 101 39.89 -1.09 9.39
C LEU A 101 39.92 -0.33 10.71
N GLU A 102 38.75 0.16 11.17
CA GLU A 102 38.64 0.92 12.41
C GLU A 102 39.04 0.09 13.63
N HIS A 103 38.59 -1.17 13.69
CA HIS A 103 38.99 -2.11 14.72
C HIS A 103 40.52 -2.29 14.75
N THR A 104 41.15 -2.46 13.58
CA THR A 104 42.59 -2.68 13.48
C THR A 104 43.39 -1.45 13.88
N ILE A 105 42.94 -0.26 13.49
CA ILE A 105 43.54 1.01 13.90
C ILE A 105 43.47 1.17 15.42
N ARG A 106 42.31 0.89 16.04
CA ARG A 106 42.12 1.07 17.48
C ARG A 106 42.93 0.07 18.30
N ASN A 107 42.95 -1.21 17.89
CA ASN A 107 43.41 -2.30 18.76
C ASN A 107 44.79 -2.87 18.38
N HIS A 108 45.28 -2.66 17.15
CA HIS A 108 46.50 -3.30 16.64
C HIS A 108 47.55 -2.28 16.23
N ALA A 109 48.03 -1.48 17.18
CA ALA A 109 49.09 -0.50 16.96
C ALA A 109 50.48 -1.17 16.82
N GLY A 110 50.79 -1.68 15.63
CA GLY A 110 52.09 -2.31 15.34
C GLY A 110 52.77 -1.77 14.07
N PRO A 111 54.06 -2.09 13.86
CA PRO A 111 54.80 -1.74 12.63
C PRO A 111 54.35 -2.55 11.40
N SER A 112 53.37 -3.43 11.57
CA SER A 112 52.86 -4.33 10.53
C SER A 112 52.02 -3.59 9.48
N ASN A 113 52.02 -4.16 8.28
CA ASN A 113 51.17 -3.71 7.18
C ASN A 113 49.71 -4.10 7.45
N PHE A 114 48.78 -3.20 7.14
CA PHE A 114 47.35 -3.48 7.25
C PHE A 114 46.95 -4.62 6.30
N SER A 115 46.31 -5.64 6.88
CA SER A 115 45.86 -6.84 6.18
C SER A 115 44.50 -7.27 6.72
N VAL A 116 43.62 -7.76 5.85
CA VAL A 116 42.29 -8.29 6.19
C VAL A 116 42.07 -9.60 5.44
N ARG A 117 41.38 -10.56 6.04
CA ARG A 117 40.98 -11.80 5.39
C ARG A 117 39.54 -11.66 4.87
N LEU A 118 39.31 -11.98 3.61
CA LEU A 118 38.00 -11.99 2.99
C LEU A 118 37.50 -13.44 2.87
N LYS A 119 36.31 -13.73 3.37
CA LYS A 119 35.67 -15.03 3.17
C LYS A 119 35.21 -15.14 1.72
N VAL A 120 35.71 -16.15 1.02
CA VAL A 120 35.41 -16.45 -0.38
C VAL A 120 35.01 -17.92 -0.51
N LEU A 121 34.15 -18.24 -1.47
CA LEU A 121 33.90 -19.61 -1.86
C LEU A 121 35.10 -20.10 -2.68
N ASP A 122 35.78 -21.15 -2.22
CA ASP A 122 36.80 -21.83 -3.01
C ASP A 122 36.10 -22.63 -4.11
N GLU A 123 36.21 -22.16 -5.36
CA GLU A 123 35.57 -22.77 -6.53
C GLU A 123 35.99 -24.23 -6.74
N SER A 124 37.17 -24.63 -6.28
CA SER A 124 37.69 -25.98 -6.46
C SER A 124 37.12 -26.99 -5.45
N THR A 125 36.76 -26.53 -4.26
CA THR A 125 36.30 -27.39 -3.15
C THR A 125 34.83 -27.16 -2.77
N GLY A 126 34.21 -26.08 -3.24
CA GLY A 126 32.87 -25.64 -2.83
C GLY A 126 32.78 -25.24 -1.36
N ARG A 127 33.92 -25.11 -0.65
CA ARG A 127 33.99 -24.74 0.77
C ARG A 127 34.30 -23.26 0.92
N GLN A 128 33.82 -22.66 2.00
CA GLN A 128 34.20 -21.29 2.36
C GLN A 128 35.63 -21.28 2.90
N ALA A 129 36.49 -20.45 2.31
CA ALA A 129 37.88 -20.24 2.71
C ALA A 129 38.16 -18.74 2.91
N TYR A 130 39.13 -18.42 3.76
CA TYR A 130 39.55 -17.03 3.98
C TYR A 130 40.78 -16.71 3.11
N ARG A 131 40.66 -15.70 2.24
CA ARG A 131 41.76 -15.18 1.42
C ARG A 131 42.32 -13.90 2.04
N SER A 132 43.63 -13.88 2.30
CA SER A 132 44.32 -12.68 2.81
C SER A 132 44.46 -11.60 1.74
N LEU A 133 44.08 -10.36 2.09
CA LEU A 133 44.28 -9.14 1.32
C LEU A 133 45.28 -8.24 2.06
N HIS A 134 46.43 -7.97 1.43
CA HIS A 134 47.49 -7.13 1.97
C HIS A 134 47.50 -5.78 1.25
N TYR A 135 47.46 -4.67 1.99
CA TYR A 135 47.32 -3.31 1.43
C TYR A 135 48.65 -2.54 1.34
N GLY A 136 49.76 -3.14 1.78
CA GLY A 136 51.10 -2.57 1.66
C GLY A 136 51.36 -1.27 2.44
N ILE A 137 50.42 -0.84 3.28
CA ILE A 137 50.52 0.38 4.09
C ILE A 137 50.58 0.03 5.58
N LYS A 138 51.49 0.67 6.31
CA LYS A 138 51.66 0.44 7.75
C LYS A 138 50.50 1.05 8.52
N ILE A 139 50.05 0.37 9.59
CA ILE A 139 48.97 0.88 10.46
C ILE A 139 49.35 2.24 11.06
N SER A 140 50.63 2.45 11.39
CA SER A 140 51.16 3.73 11.87
C SER A 140 51.02 4.87 10.85
N GLU A 141 51.14 4.58 9.55
CA GLU A 141 50.95 5.58 8.50
C GLU A 141 49.46 5.95 8.32
N ILE A 142 48.57 4.96 8.45
CA ILE A 142 47.12 5.21 8.45
C ILE A 142 46.73 6.09 9.64
N LYS A 143 47.27 5.81 10.84
CA LYS A 143 47.06 6.64 12.04
C LYS A 143 47.54 8.07 11.83
N ARG A 144 48.78 8.26 11.36
CA ARG A 144 49.32 9.58 11.05
C ARG A 144 48.38 10.37 10.12
N LYS A 145 47.84 9.74 9.07
CA LYS A 145 46.89 10.40 8.16
C LYS A 145 45.55 10.75 8.82
N ILE A 146 45.09 9.96 9.77
CA ILE A 146 43.91 10.27 10.60
C ILE A 146 44.20 11.46 11.51
N ASP A 147 45.38 11.48 12.13
CA ASP A 147 45.83 12.57 12.98
C ASP A 147 45.99 13.87 12.16
N ASP A 148 46.38 13.76 10.88
CA ASP A 148 46.34 14.86 9.88
C ASP A 148 44.90 15.23 9.44
N GLY A 149 43.87 14.66 10.07
CA GLY A 149 42.46 14.93 9.81
C GLY A 149 41.84 14.16 8.64
N CYS A 150 42.55 13.23 7.98
CA CYS A 150 42.00 12.48 6.85
C CYS A 150 41.15 11.29 7.32
N LYS A 151 40.01 11.03 6.66
CA LYS A 151 39.22 9.81 6.88
C LYS A 151 39.62 8.71 5.88
N PRO A 152 40.21 7.57 6.30
CA PRO A 152 40.56 6.49 5.41
C PRO A 152 39.33 5.67 4.98
N TYR A 153 39.35 5.16 3.76
CA TYR A 153 38.39 4.19 3.24
C TYR A 153 39.10 3.07 2.47
N ILE A 154 38.60 1.84 2.61
CA ILE A 154 39.14 0.67 1.90
C ILE A 154 38.48 0.55 0.52
N ASP A 155 39.29 0.50 -0.53
CA ASP A 155 38.87 0.01 -1.84
C ASP A 155 39.33 -1.45 -1.99
N ILE A 156 38.37 -2.37 -1.86
CA ILE A 156 38.61 -3.82 -1.88
C ILE A 156 39.06 -4.27 -3.28
N HIS A 157 38.50 -3.67 -4.34
CA HIS A 157 38.80 -4.04 -5.72
C HIS A 157 40.20 -3.58 -6.15
N GLN A 158 40.59 -2.37 -5.73
CA GLN A 158 41.91 -1.81 -6.03
C GLN A 158 43.00 -2.23 -5.04
N LYS A 159 42.64 -2.94 -3.95
CA LYS A 159 43.54 -3.29 -2.84
C LYS A 159 44.32 -2.08 -2.30
N LYS A 160 43.63 -0.93 -2.19
CA LYS A 160 44.22 0.34 -1.77
C LYS A 160 43.40 0.97 -0.65
N ILE A 161 44.10 1.60 0.31
CA ILE A 161 43.47 2.51 1.26
C ILE A 161 43.58 3.92 0.70
N SER A 162 42.44 4.57 0.57
CA SER A 162 42.35 5.94 0.08
C SER A 162 41.87 6.86 1.20
N TYR A 163 42.15 8.16 1.09
CA TYR A 163 41.95 9.13 2.17
C TYR A 163 41.08 10.29 1.70
N LYS A 164 40.02 10.61 2.45
CA LYS A 164 39.15 11.76 2.21
C LYS A 164 39.49 12.86 3.22
N ARG A 165 39.95 14.02 2.74
CA ARG A 165 40.20 15.20 3.60
C ARG A 165 38.85 15.84 4.03
N PRO A 166 38.76 16.46 5.22
CA PRO A 166 37.56 17.15 5.68
C PRO A 166 37.23 18.34 4.77
N SER A 167 35.96 18.54 4.47
CA SER A 167 35.46 19.67 3.67
C SER A 167 35.69 21.04 4.32
N LYS A 168 35.84 21.12 5.65
CA LYS A 168 36.11 22.40 6.34
C LYS A 168 37.47 23.02 6.02
N GLN A 169 38.48 22.21 5.68
CA GLN A 169 39.75 22.74 5.17
C GLN A 169 39.65 23.25 3.73
N LYS A 170 38.61 22.85 2.96
CA LYS A 170 38.35 23.42 1.64
C LYS A 170 37.73 24.81 1.74
N GLU A 171 36.93 25.07 2.77
CA GLU A 171 36.37 26.40 3.05
C GLU A 171 37.45 27.33 3.62
N SER A 172 38.30 26.89 4.56
CA SER A 172 39.39 27.74 5.05
C SER A 172 40.47 28.01 3.99
N ILE A 173 40.73 27.07 3.07
CA ILE A 173 41.63 27.30 1.92
C ILE A 173 40.94 28.10 0.80
N SER A 174 39.60 28.07 0.68
CA SER A 174 38.88 28.92 -0.27
C SER A 174 38.69 30.34 0.26
N GLU A 175 38.45 30.53 1.56
CA GLU A 175 38.38 31.84 2.22
C GLU A 175 39.78 32.47 2.32
N GLN A 176 40.83 31.71 2.69
CA GLN A 176 42.20 32.21 2.57
C GLN A 176 42.64 32.41 1.11
N ARG A 177 42.07 31.70 0.12
CA ARG A 177 42.29 32.04 -1.30
C ARG A 177 41.48 33.25 -1.74
N GLU A 178 40.27 33.46 -1.27
CA GLU A 178 39.46 34.63 -1.61
C GLU A 178 40.00 35.90 -0.95
N GLU A 179 40.55 35.83 0.27
CA GLU A 179 41.28 36.95 0.90
C GLU A 179 42.66 37.19 0.25
N VAL A 180 43.42 36.15 -0.12
CA VAL A 180 44.73 36.33 -0.80
C VAL A 180 44.60 36.68 -2.30
N THR A 181 43.45 36.42 -2.94
CA THR A 181 43.25 36.77 -4.38
C THR A 181 42.41 38.01 -4.63
N ASN A 182 41.76 38.58 -3.61
CA ASN A 182 41.17 39.92 -3.72
C ASN A 182 42.23 41.04 -3.66
N GLU A 183 43.46 40.76 -3.22
CA GLU A 183 44.57 41.73 -3.20
C GLU A 183 45.39 41.79 -4.51
N THR A 184 45.04 41.02 -5.55
CA THR A 184 45.75 41.08 -6.85
C THR A 184 44.81 40.97 -8.07
N GLU A 185 43.68 41.67 -8.06
CA GLU A 185 43.21 42.24 -9.34
C GLU A 185 44.20 43.36 -9.68
N SER A 186 45.32 43.00 -10.33
CA SER A 186 46.22 43.99 -10.90
C SER A 186 45.37 44.89 -11.79
N GLN A 187 45.18 46.15 -11.39
CA GLN A 187 44.60 47.17 -12.26
C GLN A 187 45.45 47.15 -13.53
N THR A 188 44.91 46.54 -14.58
CA THR A 188 45.56 46.54 -15.89
C THR A 188 45.57 48.00 -16.28
N THR A 189 46.75 48.61 -16.23
CA THR A 189 46.85 50.05 -16.47
C THR A 189 46.58 50.28 -17.95
N ASN A 190 46.01 51.44 -18.32
CA ASN A 190 45.87 51.80 -19.73
C ASN A 190 47.22 51.67 -20.49
N SER A 191 48.35 51.81 -19.77
CA SER A 191 49.71 51.56 -20.25
C SER A 191 49.91 50.16 -20.86
N ASP A 192 49.39 49.11 -20.22
CA ASP A 192 49.61 47.72 -20.66
C ASP A 192 48.85 47.41 -21.96
N PHE A 193 47.68 48.02 -22.13
CA PHE A 193 46.90 47.93 -23.37
C PHE A 193 47.62 48.60 -24.55
N PHE A 194 48.17 49.80 -24.35
CA PHE A 194 48.93 50.51 -25.38
C PHE A 194 50.23 49.80 -25.76
N GLN A 195 50.81 48.99 -24.87
CA GLN A 195 51.99 48.17 -25.16
C GLN A 195 51.66 46.94 -26.01
N LEU A 196 50.51 46.30 -25.80
CA LEU A 196 50.09 45.12 -26.57
C LEU A 196 49.47 45.48 -27.94
N LEU A 197 48.92 46.68 -28.08
CA LEU A 197 48.18 47.08 -29.27
C LEU A 197 49.02 47.00 -30.56
N PRO A 198 50.29 47.46 -30.63
CA PRO A 198 51.10 47.33 -31.84
C PRO A 198 51.29 45.87 -32.29
N GLU A 199 51.56 44.97 -31.35
CA GLU A 199 51.72 43.53 -31.64
C GLU A 199 50.41 42.90 -32.11
N VAL A 200 49.27 43.30 -31.52
CA VAL A 200 47.93 42.86 -31.95
C VAL A 200 47.65 43.32 -33.38
N LEU A 201 47.90 44.60 -33.69
CA LEU A 201 47.70 45.16 -35.04
C LEU A 201 48.62 44.49 -36.06
N GLU A 202 49.89 44.21 -35.71
CA GLU A 202 50.81 43.49 -36.58
C GLU A 202 50.34 42.05 -36.86
N ASN A 203 49.94 41.32 -35.81
CA ASN A 203 49.44 39.95 -35.95
C ASN A 203 48.14 39.88 -36.77
N LEU A 204 47.23 40.83 -36.58
CA LEU A 204 46.00 40.95 -37.37
C LEU A 204 46.28 41.33 -38.83
N SER A 205 47.27 42.20 -39.07
CA SER A 205 47.71 42.53 -40.42
C SER A 205 48.30 41.31 -41.14
N LYS A 206 49.11 40.49 -40.44
CA LYS A 206 49.70 39.25 -41.00
C LYS A 206 48.64 38.25 -41.46
N ILE A 207 47.49 38.20 -40.80
CA ILE A 207 46.37 37.31 -41.19
C ILE A 207 45.31 38.00 -42.06
N GLY A 208 45.52 39.27 -42.44
CA GLY A 208 44.59 40.03 -43.29
C GLY A 208 43.24 40.36 -42.64
N ARG A 209 43.19 40.49 -41.31
CA ARG A 209 41.94 40.73 -40.53
C ARG A 209 41.94 42.07 -39.78
N LEU A 210 42.80 43.01 -40.15
CA LEU A 210 42.95 44.29 -39.46
C LEU A 210 41.67 45.15 -39.55
N GLU A 211 41.06 45.25 -40.73
CA GLU A 211 39.81 46.01 -40.95
C GLU A 211 38.62 45.46 -40.16
N ASP A 212 38.55 44.13 -40.03
CA ASP A 212 37.50 43.49 -39.23
C ASP A 212 37.65 43.80 -37.75
N PHE A 213 38.89 43.86 -37.25
CA PHE A 213 39.15 44.25 -35.87
C PHE A 213 38.77 45.71 -35.61
N TYR A 214 39.05 46.63 -36.55
CA TYR A 214 38.56 48.00 -36.47
C TYR A 214 37.03 48.07 -36.44
N SER A 215 36.36 47.25 -37.24
CA SER A 215 34.90 47.17 -37.25
C SER A 215 34.35 46.70 -35.89
N VAL A 216 35.00 45.71 -35.26
CA VAL A 216 34.67 45.26 -33.90
C VAL A 216 34.92 46.34 -32.86
N LEU A 217 36.06 47.03 -32.91
CA LEU A 217 36.36 48.13 -31.98
C LEU A 217 35.37 49.30 -32.13
N SER A 218 34.99 49.65 -33.37
CA SER A 218 33.95 50.64 -33.65
C SER A 218 32.61 50.21 -33.06
N ALA A 219 32.21 48.94 -33.24
CA ALA A 219 30.98 48.40 -32.67
C ALA A 219 30.98 48.37 -31.12
N ILE A 220 32.13 48.12 -30.50
CA ILE A 220 32.31 48.22 -29.04
C ILE A 220 32.23 49.69 -28.60
N SER A 221 32.93 50.59 -29.28
CA SER A 221 32.94 52.03 -28.98
C SER A 221 31.55 52.65 -29.09
N ASN A 222 30.73 52.17 -30.02
CA ASN A 222 29.35 52.61 -30.20
C ASN A 222 28.35 51.88 -29.27
N GLY A 223 28.83 50.98 -28.40
CA GLY A 223 28.01 50.23 -27.45
C GLY A 223 27.22 49.05 -28.05
N THR A 224 27.15 48.94 -29.38
CA THR A 224 26.32 47.95 -30.09
C THR A 224 26.67 46.50 -29.74
N LEU A 225 27.95 46.23 -29.42
CA LEU A 225 28.42 44.87 -29.16
C LEU A 225 28.43 44.48 -27.68
N LEU A 226 28.26 45.45 -26.76
CA LEU A 226 28.49 45.23 -25.32
C LEU A 226 27.53 44.24 -24.66
N GLU A 227 26.30 44.11 -25.17
CA GLU A 227 25.28 43.18 -24.67
C GLU A 227 25.21 41.88 -25.51
N ASN A 228 26.04 41.75 -26.56
CA ASN A 228 25.95 40.63 -27.48
C ASN A 228 26.59 39.37 -26.87
N ILE A 229 25.84 38.26 -26.81
CA ILE A 229 26.34 37.01 -26.23
C ILE A 229 27.62 36.50 -26.92
N ALA A 230 27.76 36.68 -28.24
CA ALA A 230 28.97 36.26 -28.95
C ALA A 230 30.21 37.02 -28.49
N PHE A 231 30.04 38.30 -28.11
CA PHE A 231 31.12 39.11 -27.56
C PHE A 231 31.50 38.65 -26.16
N HIS A 232 30.55 38.41 -25.26
CA HIS A 232 30.86 37.87 -23.93
C HIS A 232 31.52 36.48 -24.02
N LEU A 233 31.07 35.62 -24.94
CA LEU A 233 31.71 34.32 -25.20
C LEU A 233 33.14 34.46 -25.73
N LEU A 234 33.41 35.45 -26.57
CA LEU A 234 34.75 35.79 -27.04
C LEU A 234 35.64 36.26 -25.88
N LEU A 235 35.12 37.11 -25.00
CA LEU A 235 35.84 37.55 -23.79
C LEU A 235 36.19 36.36 -22.88
N ASP A 236 35.30 35.37 -22.74
CA ASP A 236 35.56 34.16 -21.97
C ASP A 236 36.64 33.27 -22.61
N ILE A 237 36.76 33.25 -23.95
CA ILE A 237 37.87 32.60 -24.66
C ILE A 237 39.20 33.31 -24.32
N GLY A 238 39.21 34.64 -24.37
CA GLY A 238 40.37 35.43 -23.96
C GLY A 238 40.80 35.11 -22.52
N LYS A 239 39.86 35.19 -21.57
CA LYS A 239 40.09 34.82 -20.17
C LYS A 239 40.58 33.38 -20.01
N PHE A 240 40.08 32.44 -20.82
CA PHE A 240 40.57 31.07 -20.80
C PHE A 240 42.05 30.98 -21.16
N TYR A 241 42.48 31.59 -22.26
CA TYR A 241 43.86 31.54 -22.70
C TYR A 241 44.82 32.34 -21.80
N SER A 242 44.34 33.39 -21.13
CA SER A 242 45.12 34.15 -20.15
C SER A 242 45.29 33.48 -18.79
N ASN A 243 44.54 32.40 -18.51
CA ASN A 243 44.64 31.69 -17.23
C ASN A 243 45.84 30.74 -17.18
N SER A 244 46.38 30.50 -15.98
CA SER A 244 47.46 29.53 -15.77
C SER A 244 46.97 28.07 -15.86
N THR A 245 45.67 27.84 -15.69
CA THR A 245 45.05 26.50 -15.72
C THR A 245 43.73 26.50 -16.47
N VAL A 246 43.37 25.36 -17.06
CA VAL A 246 42.09 25.16 -17.78
C VAL A 246 40.83 25.23 -16.91
N PHE A 247 40.99 25.34 -15.59
CA PHE A 247 39.92 25.38 -14.59
C PHE A 247 39.67 26.78 -14.00
N GLY A 248 40.53 27.76 -14.31
CA GLY A 248 40.52 29.08 -13.67
C GLY A 248 39.52 30.11 -14.22
N VAL A 249 38.75 29.77 -15.25
CA VAL A 249 37.85 30.75 -15.89
C VAL A 249 36.67 31.09 -14.99
N ARG A 250 36.51 32.38 -14.70
CA ARG A 250 35.29 32.95 -14.10
C ARG A 250 34.35 33.38 -15.23
N TYR A 251 33.16 32.81 -15.23
CA TYR A 251 32.13 33.08 -16.23
C TYR A 251 31.26 34.25 -15.80
N SER A 252 30.87 35.08 -16.76
CA SER A 252 29.81 36.07 -16.55
C SER A 252 28.45 35.38 -16.34
N LYS A 253 27.48 36.10 -15.78
CA LYS A 253 26.12 35.56 -15.59
C LYS A 253 25.49 35.24 -16.95
N GLU A 254 25.68 36.13 -17.91
CA GLU A 254 25.13 36.08 -19.26
C GLU A 254 25.63 34.84 -20.02
N THR A 255 26.95 34.58 -19.98
CA THR A 255 27.54 33.40 -20.64
C THR A 255 27.18 32.11 -19.93
N LEU A 256 27.09 32.13 -18.60
CA LEU A 256 26.65 30.99 -17.82
C LEU A 256 25.19 30.61 -18.15
N ASP A 257 24.28 31.58 -18.21
CA ASP A 257 22.87 31.37 -18.55
C ASP A 257 22.71 30.86 -19.99
N PHE A 258 23.52 31.37 -20.93
CA PHE A 258 23.60 30.83 -22.28
C PHE A 258 24.02 29.36 -22.29
N TRP A 259 25.10 28.99 -21.58
CA TRP A 259 25.58 27.61 -21.54
C TRP A 259 24.61 26.65 -20.83
N LEU A 260 23.89 27.12 -19.81
CA LEU A 260 22.80 26.38 -19.19
C LEU A 260 21.68 26.09 -20.20
N THR A 261 21.34 27.07 -21.03
CA THR A 261 20.34 26.93 -22.10
C THR A 261 20.80 25.91 -23.14
N ILE A 262 22.04 26.01 -23.62
CA ILE A 262 22.63 25.03 -24.56
C ILE A 262 22.63 23.62 -23.97
N LYS A 263 23.00 23.46 -22.69
CA LYS A 263 22.96 22.15 -22.01
C LYS A 263 21.54 21.60 -21.91
N LYS A 264 20.53 22.45 -21.67
CA LYS A 264 19.13 22.01 -21.61
C LYS A 264 18.64 21.50 -22.97
N LEU A 265 18.91 22.26 -24.04
CA LEU A 265 18.45 21.97 -25.40
C LEU A 265 19.20 20.79 -26.04
N PHE A 266 20.52 20.78 -25.95
CA PHE A 266 21.39 19.86 -26.69
C PHE A 266 22.09 18.81 -25.81
N LYS A 267 21.77 18.80 -24.51
CA LYS A 267 22.35 17.89 -23.50
C LYS A 267 23.89 17.96 -23.49
N GLY A 268 24.52 16.91 -22.98
CA GLY A 268 25.99 16.81 -22.96
C GLY A 268 26.62 16.85 -24.36
N LYS A 269 25.91 16.39 -25.40
CA LYS A 269 26.42 16.38 -26.78
C LYS A 269 26.66 17.80 -27.31
N GLY A 270 25.73 18.72 -27.08
CA GLY A 270 25.93 20.13 -27.47
C GLY A 270 27.08 20.78 -26.71
N ILE A 271 27.16 20.54 -25.40
CA ILE A 271 28.27 21.06 -24.57
C ILE A 271 29.63 20.55 -25.05
N ILE A 272 29.74 19.27 -25.42
CA ILE A 272 30.96 18.69 -25.97
C ILE A 272 31.30 19.33 -27.33
N PHE A 273 30.31 19.47 -28.21
CA PHE A 273 30.48 20.06 -29.53
C PHE A 273 31.00 21.51 -29.45
N PHE A 274 30.36 22.35 -28.64
CA PHE A 274 30.75 23.76 -28.48
C PHE A 274 32.03 23.95 -27.66
N ARG A 275 32.41 23.01 -26.79
CA ARG A 275 33.66 23.09 -26.03
C ARG A 275 34.88 22.89 -26.92
N GLY A 276 34.78 22.05 -27.95
CA GLY A 276 35.94 21.64 -28.73
C GLY A 276 36.92 20.79 -27.90
N TYR A 277 38.17 20.73 -28.36
CA TYR A 277 39.17 19.81 -27.84
C TYR A 277 39.89 20.38 -26.60
N LYS A 278 39.33 20.09 -25.41
CA LYS A 278 39.89 20.55 -24.13
C LYS A 278 40.98 19.61 -23.54
N SER A 279 41.04 18.36 -24.00
CA SER A 279 42.11 17.35 -23.85
C SER A 279 41.48 15.95 -24.00
N GLN A 280 42.11 15.02 -24.72
CA GLN A 280 41.75 13.60 -24.63
C GLN A 280 42.19 13.03 -23.27
N GLY A 281 41.37 12.15 -22.71
CA GLY A 281 41.64 11.41 -21.48
C GLY A 281 42.87 10.52 -21.61
N THR A 282 44.04 11.09 -21.33
CA THR A 282 45.19 10.33 -20.88
C THR A 282 45.12 10.28 -19.36
N ASP A 283 44.80 9.11 -18.83
CA ASP A 283 44.87 8.80 -17.41
C ASP A 283 46.25 9.20 -16.85
N GLY A 284 46.24 10.03 -15.83
CA GLY A 284 47.44 10.36 -15.05
C GLY A 284 48.16 11.64 -15.49
N GLU A 285 48.01 12.67 -14.67
CA GLU A 285 48.99 13.74 -14.42
C GLU A 285 49.54 14.52 -15.62
N LEU A 286 48.83 15.58 -16.00
CA LEU A 286 49.43 16.91 -16.29
C LEU A 286 48.29 17.93 -16.42
N ILE A 287 48.30 18.93 -15.53
CA ILE A 287 47.47 20.13 -15.69
C ILE A 287 47.95 20.80 -16.99
N ARG A 288 47.18 20.68 -18.07
CA ARG A 288 47.51 21.33 -19.34
C ARG A 288 47.34 22.85 -19.19
N ARG A 289 48.24 23.62 -19.80
CA ARG A 289 48.07 25.07 -19.90
C ARG A 289 46.97 25.34 -20.93
N PRO A 290 46.13 26.37 -20.76
CA PRO A 290 45.08 26.71 -21.73
C PRO A 290 45.57 26.84 -23.18
N ILE A 291 46.79 27.31 -23.38
CA ILE A 291 47.42 27.43 -24.71
C ILE A 291 47.59 26.09 -25.45
N ASP A 292 47.64 24.97 -24.74
CA ASP A 292 47.74 23.63 -25.32
C ASP A 292 46.36 23.07 -25.75
N CYS A 293 45.29 23.83 -25.51
CA CYS A 293 43.91 23.42 -25.80
C CYS A 293 43.43 24.05 -27.11
N LYS A 294 42.64 23.29 -27.89
CA LYS A 294 41.96 23.76 -29.10
C LYS A 294 40.46 23.83 -28.83
N ILE A 295 40.06 24.84 -28.05
CA ILE A 295 38.65 25.05 -27.71
C ILE A 295 37.95 25.86 -28.80
N ASN A 296 36.66 25.61 -29.01
CA ASN A 296 35.81 26.50 -29.84
C ASN A 296 35.26 27.64 -28.97
N PHE A 297 34.79 27.29 -27.77
CA PHE A 297 34.37 28.23 -26.73
C PHE A 297 34.86 27.78 -25.35
N ALA A 298 35.03 28.73 -24.44
CA ALA A 298 35.32 28.44 -23.04
C ALA A 298 34.05 27.94 -22.34
N VAL A 299 33.67 26.68 -22.54
CA VAL A 299 32.43 26.14 -21.94
C VAL A 299 32.66 25.77 -20.47
N PRO A 300 31.79 26.19 -19.53
CA PRO A 300 31.87 25.81 -18.12
C PRO A 300 31.89 24.29 -17.94
N SER A 301 32.51 23.82 -16.85
CA SER A 301 32.55 22.40 -16.53
C SER A 301 31.15 21.87 -16.20
N ASP A 302 30.93 20.57 -16.35
CA ASP A 302 29.64 19.97 -16.00
C ASP A 302 29.29 20.16 -14.53
N THR A 303 30.30 20.22 -13.65
CA THR A 303 30.13 20.51 -12.23
C THR A 303 29.61 21.93 -12.00
N ILE A 304 30.16 22.93 -12.71
CA ILE A 304 29.66 24.32 -12.63
C ILE A 304 28.24 24.36 -13.19
N LEU A 305 28.01 23.84 -14.39
CA LEU A 305 26.67 23.84 -15.00
C LEU A 305 25.64 23.08 -14.14
N ALA A 306 26.01 21.98 -13.48
CA ALA A 306 25.11 21.24 -12.60
C ALA A 306 24.79 22.00 -11.32
N ARG A 307 25.79 22.62 -10.68
CA ARG A 307 25.61 23.47 -9.49
C ARG A 307 24.70 24.65 -9.79
N GLU A 308 24.91 25.29 -10.94
CA GLU A 308 24.11 26.45 -11.36
C GLU A 308 22.72 26.03 -11.83
N SER A 309 22.59 24.88 -12.52
CA SER A 309 21.28 24.29 -12.84
C SER A 309 20.46 23.97 -11.59
N ALA A 310 21.09 23.50 -10.51
CA ALA A 310 20.41 23.17 -9.26
C ALA A 310 19.70 24.37 -8.63
N LYS A 311 20.23 25.59 -8.81
CA LYS A 311 19.58 26.84 -8.36
C LYS A 311 18.23 27.07 -9.06
N TYR A 312 18.09 26.61 -10.30
CA TYR A 312 16.86 26.70 -11.10
C TYR A 312 15.93 25.48 -10.93
N ILE A 313 16.33 24.49 -10.14
CA ILE A 313 15.52 23.29 -9.79
C ILE A 313 14.84 23.47 -8.42
N ALA A 314 15.22 24.50 -7.66
CA ALA A 314 14.52 24.87 -6.42
C ALA A 314 13.01 25.02 -6.69
N GLY A 315 12.17 24.26 -5.98
CA GLY A 315 10.72 24.21 -6.19
C GLY A 315 10.19 22.98 -6.94
N THR A 316 11.04 22.06 -7.41
CA THR A 316 10.62 20.78 -8.03
C THR A 316 10.89 19.56 -7.14
N GLU A 317 11.05 19.76 -5.83
CA GLU A 317 11.36 18.67 -4.89
C GLU A 317 10.10 17.96 -4.37
N THR A 318 8.96 18.67 -4.34
CA THR A 318 7.67 18.17 -3.86
C THR A 318 6.59 18.26 -4.94
N PRO A 319 5.90 17.15 -5.26
CA PRO A 319 4.76 17.14 -6.19
C PRO A 319 3.73 18.21 -5.82
N GLY A 320 3.34 19.01 -6.81
CA GLY A 320 2.54 20.20 -6.56
C GLY A 320 2.64 21.22 -7.67
N ILE A 321 2.24 22.45 -7.32
CA ILE A 321 2.30 23.62 -8.19
C ILE A 321 3.75 24.11 -8.21
N MET A 322 4.26 24.35 -9.41
CA MET A 322 5.61 24.85 -9.62
C MET A 322 5.54 26.37 -9.61
N GLU A 323 5.57 26.94 -8.40
CA GLU A 323 5.33 28.37 -8.17
C GLU A 323 6.29 29.25 -8.99
N LEU A 324 7.60 28.95 -8.96
CA LEU A 324 8.60 29.76 -9.66
C LEU A 324 8.38 29.82 -11.20
N PRO A 325 8.22 28.68 -11.91
CA PRO A 325 7.84 28.71 -13.33
C PRO A 325 6.54 29.45 -13.63
N LEU A 326 5.52 29.24 -12.78
CA LEU A 326 4.20 29.83 -12.98
C LEU A 326 4.24 31.36 -12.76
N ASP A 327 4.90 31.83 -11.71
CA ASP A 327 5.10 33.26 -11.41
C ASP A 327 5.92 33.94 -12.51
N ALA A 328 7.00 33.32 -12.97
CA ALA A 328 7.84 33.85 -14.05
C ALA A 328 7.03 34.04 -15.34
N TYR A 329 6.17 33.08 -15.67
CA TYR A 329 5.28 33.18 -16.82
C TYR A 329 4.21 34.25 -16.61
N ALA A 330 3.54 34.26 -15.47
CA ALA A 330 2.48 35.21 -15.15
C ALA A 330 2.98 36.66 -15.20
N ASN A 331 4.18 36.94 -14.68
CA ASN A 331 4.77 38.28 -14.67
C ASN A 331 4.98 38.86 -16.08
N THR A 332 5.15 38.01 -17.09
CA THR A 332 5.38 38.40 -18.48
C THR A 332 4.12 38.35 -19.34
N HIS A 333 3.02 37.72 -18.85
CA HIS A 333 1.83 37.40 -19.64
C HIS A 333 0.51 37.69 -18.89
N LYS A 334 0.48 38.70 -18.01
CA LYS A 334 -0.74 39.07 -17.25
C LYS A 334 -1.94 39.32 -18.19
N GLY A 335 -3.10 38.78 -17.82
CA GLY A 335 -4.35 38.90 -18.57
C GLY A 335 -4.41 38.06 -19.86
N GLN A 336 -3.37 37.30 -20.20
CA GLN A 336 -3.38 36.48 -21.41
C GLN A 336 -4.24 35.23 -21.27
N ASP A 337 -4.76 34.80 -22.42
CA ASP A 337 -5.47 33.54 -22.56
C ASP A 337 -4.46 32.40 -22.78
N VAL A 338 -4.51 31.38 -21.95
CA VAL A 338 -3.57 30.25 -21.98
C VAL A 338 -4.31 28.94 -22.22
N LYS A 339 -3.58 27.93 -22.69
CA LYS A 339 -4.01 26.53 -22.68
C LYS A 339 -3.17 25.72 -21.71
N LEU A 340 -3.84 24.82 -21.00
CA LEU A 340 -3.19 23.76 -20.23
C LEU A 340 -3.13 22.50 -21.07
N SER A 341 -2.08 21.71 -20.89
CA SER A 341 -1.92 20.40 -21.49
C SER A 341 -1.44 19.45 -20.41
N ILE A 342 -2.15 18.34 -20.24
CA ILE A 342 -1.75 17.29 -19.32
C ILE A 342 -1.03 16.23 -20.15
N ASP A 343 0.26 16.06 -19.91
CA ASP A 343 1.10 15.05 -20.54
C ASP A 343 1.59 14.06 -19.48
N GLY A 344 1.20 12.79 -19.64
CA GLY A 344 1.65 11.70 -18.79
C GLY A 344 2.96 11.13 -19.31
N LYS A 345 4.11 11.69 -18.91
CA LYS A 345 5.39 11.06 -19.26
C LYS A 345 5.71 9.93 -18.30
N LYS A 346 5.88 8.72 -18.83
CA LYS A 346 6.56 7.65 -18.10
C LYS A 346 7.99 8.11 -17.79
N LEU A 347 8.25 8.57 -16.58
CA LEU A 347 9.62 8.64 -16.10
C LEU A 347 10.20 7.23 -16.10
N ALA A 348 11.39 7.09 -16.67
CA ALA A 348 12.22 5.94 -16.37
C ALA A 348 12.39 5.89 -14.85
N VAL A 349 12.24 4.70 -14.27
CA VAL A 349 12.49 4.44 -12.84
C VAL A 349 13.96 4.78 -12.57
N GLY A 350 14.28 6.02 -12.20
CA GLY A 350 15.66 6.42 -11.98
C GLY A 350 15.99 7.87 -12.33
N LEU A 351 15.36 8.83 -11.67
CA LEU A 351 15.97 10.14 -11.40
C LEU A 351 15.43 10.66 -10.05
N GLY A 352 16.03 10.21 -8.95
CA GLY A 352 15.75 10.71 -7.60
C GLY A 352 15.09 9.67 -6.69
N LYS A 353 15.41 9.76 -5.38
CA LYS A 353 14.95 8.91 -4.28
C LYS A 353 13.42 8.97 -4.00
N LEU A 354 12.60 9.32 -4.98
CA LEU A 354 11.19 9.68 -4.84
C LEU A 354 10.32 8.62 -5.51
N GLY A 355 10.10 7.50 -4.79
CA GLY A 355 9.37 6.34 -5.30
C GLY A 355 7.97 6.15 -4.71
N ASP A 356 7.39 7.19 -4.10
CA ASP A 356 6.06 7.12 -3.50
C ASP A 356 5.00 7.80 -4.37
N GLU A 357 3.80 7.23 -4.36
CA GLU A 357 2.60 7.90 -4.85
C GLU A 357 2.34 9.18 -4.05
N ASP A 358 2.40 10.32 -4.74
CA ASP A 358 2.16 11.67 -4.21
C ASP A 358 1.41 12.49 -5.27
N MET A 359 0.09 12.51 -5.11
CA MET A 359 -0.87 13.23 -5.91
C MET A 359 -1.29 14.53 -5.22
N CYS A 360 -0.37 15.14 -4.47
CA CYS A 360 -0.58 16.41 -3.77
C CYS A 360 -1.73 16.35 -2.75
N GLY A 361 -1.94 15.19 -2.10
CA GLY A 361 -3.02 14.98 -1.14
C GLY A 361 -4.34 14.54 -1.75
N PHE A 362 -4.39 14.29 -3.07
CA PHE A 362 -5.57 13.76 -3.75
C PHE A 362 -5.55 12.23 -3.89
N GLU A 363 -4.54 11.54 -3.37
CA GLU A 363 -4.51 10.08 -3.35
C GLU A 363 -5.73 9.48 -2.62
N SER A 364 -6.07 8.23 -2.93
CA SER A 364 -7.02 7.48 -2.11
C SER A 364 -6.46 7.30 -0.68
N PRO A 365 -7.28 7.50 0.36
CA PRO A 365 -6.84 7.32 1.74
C PRO A 365 -6.25 5.92 2.01
N PRO A 366 -5.23 5.81 2.88
CA PRO A 366 -4.52 6.93 3.50
C PRO A 366 -3.57 7.63 2.52
N ALA A 367 -3.51 8.95 2.56
CA ALA A 367 -2.61 9.77 1.74
C ALA A 367 -1.12 9.53 2.07
N LEU A 368 -0.18 9.96 1.23
CA LEU A 368 1.25 9.73 1.49
C LEU A 368 1.72 10.26 2.85
N GLN A 369 1.28 11.48 3.20
CA GLN A 369 1.64 12.10 4.47
C GLN A 369 1.07 11.32 5.66
N GLU A 370 -0.15 10.79 5.53
CA GLU A 370 -0.75 9.94 6.56
C GLU A 370 0.02 8.61 6.70
N ARG A 371 0.42 7.98 5.59
CA ARG A 371 1.24 6.76 5.61
C ARG A 371 2.60 7.00 6.27
N LYS A 372 3.26 8.13 5.95
CA LYS A 372 4.54 8.54 6.55
C LYS A 372 4.40 8.89 8.03
N ALA A 373 3.35 9.61 8.41
CA ALA A 373 3.07 9.93 9.80
C ALA A 373 2.79 8.66 10.62
N ARG A 374 2.01 7.73 10.04
CA ARG A 374 1.69 6.44 10.65
C ARG A 374 2.94 5.61 10.91
N ILE A 375 3.79 5.36 9.91
CA ILE A 375 5.03 4.58 10.14
C ILE A 375 5.99 5.30 11.11
N ALA A 376 6.06 6.63 11.08
CA ALA A 376 6.87 7.39 12.02
C ALA A 376 6.34 7.29 13.47
N ALA A 377 5.03 7.14 13.66
CA ALA A 377 4.42 6.87 14.96
C ALA A 377 4.70 5.43 15.40
N GLU A 378 4.48 4.44 14.53
CA GLU A 378 4.77 3.00 14.80
C GLU A 378 6.23 2.80 15.23
N ILE A 379 7.19 3.35 14.48
CA ILE A 379 8.63 3.26 14.80
C ILE A 379 8.95 3.96 16.11
N ARG A 380 8.39 5.16 16.34
CA ARG A 380 8.63 5.93 17.56
C ARG A 380 8.16 5.17 18.79
N ASN A 381 6.99 4.53 18.73
CA ASN A 381 6.46 3.75 19.85
C ASN A 381 7.47 2.66 20.26
N ILE A 382 8.07 1.96 19.30
CA ILE A 382 9.08 0.92 19.58
C ILE A 382 10.39 1.53 20.08
N GLU A 383 10.86 2.63 19.49
CA GLU A 383 12.07 3.33 19.90
C GLU A 383 11.96 3.87 21.34
N GLU A 384 10.79 4.38 21.75
CA GLU A 384 10.53 4.84 23.12
C GLU A 384 10.60 3.69 24.15
N ILE A 385 10.04 2.51 23.83
CA ILE A 385 10.18 1.31 24.67
C ILE A 385 11.65 0.92 24.77
N LYS A 386 12.36 0.94 23.64
CA LYS A 386 13.77 0.57 23.60
C LYS A 386 14.62 1.51 24.45
N GLU A 387 14.45 2.82 24.32
CA GLU A 387 15.16 3.81 25.14
C GLU A 387 14.91 3.60 26.64
N ALA A 388 13.68 3.25 27.02
CA ALA A 388 13.36 2.91 28.40
C ALA A 388 14.08 1.63 28.87
N THR A 389 14.05 0.56 28.06
CA THR A 389 14.73 -0.71 28.33
C THR A 389 16.25 -0.54 28.42
N ASP A 390 16.86 0.19 27.49
CA ASP A 390 18.29 0.45 27.46
C ASP A 390 18.72 1.28 28.69
N LYS A 391 17.89 2.23 29.13
CA LYS A 391 18.14 2.99 30.36
C LYS A 391 18.07 2.11 31.60
N MET A 392 17.08 1.23 31.70
CA MET A 392 16.98 0.27 32.81
C MET A 392 18.20 -0.66 32.87
N SER A 393 18.68 -1.09 31.71
CA SER A 393 19.91 -1.89 31.60
C SER A 393 21.15 -1.12 32.08
N LEU A 394 21.27 0.17 31.72
CA LEU A 394 22.34 1.05 32.21
C LEU A 394 22.27 1.30 33.73
N ASP A 395 21.08 1.28 34.31
CA ASP A 395 20.86 1.41 35.76
C ASP A 395 21.17 0.11 36.53
N GLY A 396 21.66 -0.93 35.84
CA GLY A 396 22.11 -2.21 36.43
C GLY A 396 21.00 -3.24 36.63
N LEU A 397 19.82 -3.02 36.04
CA LEU A 397 18.76 -4.02 35.98
C LEU A 397 19.06 -4.98 34.83
N GLU A 398 19.24 -6.27 35.12
CA GLU A 398 19.55 -7.27 34.09
C GLU A 398 18.30 -8.07 33.67
N GLU A 399 17.34 -8.21 34.58
CA GLU A 399 16.19 -9.11 34.44
C GLU A 399 14.85 -8.35 34.50
N LEU A 400 13.87 -8.82 33.74
CA LEU A 400 12.52 -8.23 33.70
C LEU A 400 11.85 -8.15 35.09
N ASP A 401 12.06 -9.16 35.93
CA ASP A 401 11.50 -9.25 37.30
C ASP A 401 12.07 -8.20 38.27
N SER A 402 13.18 -7.55 37.90
CA SER A 402 13.81 -6.50 38.71
C SER A 402 13.22 -5.10 38.47
N ILE A 403 12.33 -4.96 37.48
CA ILE A 403 11.67 -3.70 37.11
C ILE A 403 10.47 -3.45 38.03
N GLN A 404 10.17 -2.17 38.33
CA GLN A 404 8.96 -1.80 39.07
C GLN A 404 7.70 -2.15 38.27
N GLN A 405 6.64 -2.62 38.96
CA GLN A 405 5.37 -3.00 38.33
C GLN A 405 4.78 -1.91 37.41
N VAL A 406 4.87 -0.64 37.83
CA VAL A 406 4.35 0.49 37.03
C VAL A 406 5.07 0.60 35.69
N ASP A 407 6.39 0.40 35.67
CA ASP A 407 7.17 0.44 34.44
C ASP A 407 6.90 -0.78 33.57
N GLN A 408 6.64 -1.95 34.18
CA GLN A 408 6.21 -3.16 33.47
C GLN A 408 4.84 -2.96 32.79
N ASP A 409 3.87 -2.30 33.43
CA ASP A 409 2.55 -2.03 32.85
C ASP A 409 2.63 -1.05 31.66
N ILE A 410 3.49 -0.03 31.76
CA ILE A 410 3.77 0.91 30.66
C ILE A 410 4.40 0.16 29.48
N MET A 411 5.43 -0.64 29.76
CA MET A 411 6.13 -1.45 28.76
C MET A 411 5.17 -2.44 28.08
N LYS A 412 4.36 -3.17 28.85
CA LYS A 412 3.33 -4.08 28.35
C LYS A 412 2.38 -3.37 27.40
N THR A 413 1.84 -2.22 27.79
CA THR A 413 0.88 -1.47 26.96
C THR A 413 1.50 -1.07 25.63
N ALA A 414 2.74 -0.58 25.65
CA ALA A 414 3.45 -0.16 24.44
C ALA A 414 3.85 -1.35 23.54
N ILE A 415 4.22 -2.50 24.12
CA ILE A 415 4.47 -3.73 23.36
C ILE A 415 3.20 -4.26 22.72
N LEU A 416 2.06 -4.24 23.42
CA LEU A 416 0.77 -4.64 22.85
C LEU A 416 0.37 -3.78 21.65
N ILE A 417 0.59 -2.45 21.73
CA ILE A 417 0.39 -1.54 20.59
C ILE A 417 1.30 -1.95 19.42
N SER A 418 2.56 -2.27 19.69
CA SER A 418 3.53 -2.70 18.67
C SER A 418 3.14 -4.04 18.01
N ILE A 419 2.59 -5.00 18.77
CA ILE A 419 2.03 -6.25 18.24
C ILE A 419 0.87 -5.96 17.28
N THR A 420 -0.05 -5.07 17.67
CA THR A 420 -1.18 -4.66 16.83
C THR A 420 -0.70 -3.95 15.56
N ASP A 421 0.29 -3.06 15.65
CA ASP A 421 0.87 -2.35 14.50
C ASP A 421 1.50 -3.32 13.49
N MET A 422 2.33 -4.26 13.95
CA MET A 422 2.90 -5.29 13.06
C MET A 422 1.84 -6.21 12.48
N SER A 423 0.83 -6.59 13.27
CA SER A 423 -0.30 -7.41 12.80
C SER A 423 -1.09 -6.70 11.70
N ASN A 424 -1.28 -5.38 11.81
CA ASN A 424 -1.87 -4.58 10.75
C ASN A 424 -1.00 -4.54 9.48
N ARG A 425 0.33 -4.55 9.61
CA ARG A 425 1.23 -4.68 8.45
C ARG A 425 1.19 -6.05 7.80
N ILE A 426 1.07 -7.11 8.59
CA ILE A 426 0.85 -8.47 8.08
C ILE A 426 -0.44 -8.50 7.25
N ARG A 427 -1.55 -7.94 7.77
CA ARG A 427 -2.82 -7.79 7.03
C ARG A 427 -2.62 -7.09 5.68
N GLU A 428 -2.04 -5.89 5.68
CA GLU A 428 -1.80 -5.10 4.47
C GLU A 428 -0.95 -5.88 3.43
N LEU A 429 0.07 -6.62 3.89
CA LEU A 429 0.92 -7.45 3.04
C LEU A 429 0.15 -8.66 2.48
N ARG A 430 -0.72 -9.32 3.26
CA ARG A 430 -1.54 -10.43 2.77
C ARG A 430 -2.53 -9.98 1.70
N GLU A 431 -3.20 -8.85 1.92
CA GLU A 431 -4.08 -8.24 0.92
C GLU A 431 -3.31 -7.90 -0.37
N LEU A 432 -2.09 -7.36 -0.24
CA LEU A 432 -1.22 -7.11 -1.38
C LEU A 432 -0.87 -8.40 -2.13
N VAL A 433 -0.53 -9.49 -1.42
CA VAL A 433 -0.24 -10.80 -2.01
C VAL A 433 -1.43 -11.32 -2.79
N VAL A 434 -2.65 -11.27 -2.25
CA VAL A 434 -3.87 -11.69 -2.95
C VAL A 434 -4.06 -10.87 -4.24
N LYS A 435 -4.00 -9.54 -4.15
CA LYS A 435 -4.11 -8.65 -5.32
C LYS A 435 -3.07 -8.96 -6.38
N LYS A 436 -1.82 -9.25 -5.99
CA LYS A 436 -0.75 -9.61 -6.93
C LYS A 436 -0.91 -11.01 -7.51
N LYS A 437 -1.41 -11.99 -6.75
CA LYS A 437 -1.73 -13.33 -7.26
C LYS A 437 -2.81 -13.27 -8.34
N ILE A 438 -3.88 -12.49 -8.13
CA ILE A 438 -4.93 -12.27 -9.13
C ILE A 438 -4.34 -11.65 -10.41
N ALA A 439 -3.56 -10.56 -10.27
CA ALA A 439 -2.93 -9.89 -11.41
C ALA A 439 -1.96 -10.82 -12.16
N LEU A 440 -1.18 -11.63 -11.44
CA LEU A 440 -0.28 -12.62 -12.00
C LEU A 440 -1.04 -13.72 -12.75
N GLY A 441 -2.13 -14.23 -12.19
CA GLY A 441 -3.01 -15.21 -12.85
C GLY A 441 -3.58 -14.68 -14.16
N ASN A 442 -4.03 -13.42 -14.18
CA ASN A 442 -4.53 -12.77 -15.39
C ASN A 442 -3.44 -12.60 -16.47
N LEU A 443 -2.21 -12.25 -16.08
CA LEU A 443 -1.09 -12.15 -17.02
C LEU A 443 -0.67 -13.51 -17.58
N LEU A 444 -0.64 -14.54 -16.74
CA LEU A 444 -0.27 -15.89 -17.18
C LEU A 444 -1.28 -16.46 -18.18
N LYS A 445 -2.58 -16.14 -18.03
CA LYS A 445 -3.62 -16.49 -19.01
C LYS A 445 -3.43 -15.84 -20.39
N GLN A 446 -2.67 -14.74 -20.48
CA GLN A 446 -2.39 -14.02 -21.74
C GLN A 446 -1.13 -14.55 -22.45
N VAL A 447 -0.40 -15.50 -21.85
CA VAL A 447 0.84 -16.05 -22.39
C VAL A 447 0.57 -17.41 -23.03
N GLU A 448 0.95 -17.56 -24.29
CA GLU A 448 1.09 -18.87 -24.93
C GLU A 448 2.52 -19.40 -24.72
N GLY A 449 2.67 -20.59 -24.13
CA GLY A 449 3.98 -21.23 -23.90
C GLY A 449 4.73 -20.72 -22.66
N ASP A 450 6.07 -20.76 -22.70
CA ASP A 450 6.91 -20.30 -21.57
C ASP A 450 6.81 -18.77 -21.39
N TRP A 451 6.27 -18.35 -20.25
CA TRP A 451 6.12 -16.93 -19.91
C TRP A 451 7.42 -16.14 -19.94
N LYS A 452 8.57 -16.79 -19.76
CA LYS A 452 9.89 -16.13 -19.79
C LYS A 452 10.23 -15.54 -21.17
N THR A 453 9.66 -16.07 -22.25
CA THR A 453 9.87 -15.57 -23.61
C THR A 453 8.80 -14.56 -24.04
N SER A 454 7.77 -14.35 -23.22
CA SER A 454 6.67 -13.44 -23.52
C SER A 454 7.05 -11.96 -23.37
N LYS A 455 6.33 -11.08 -24.08
CA LYS A 455 6.47 -9.61 -23.93
C LYS A 455 6.09 -9.11 -22.52
N VAL A 456 5.34 -9.91 -21.76
CA VAL A 456 4.92 -9.59 -20.38
C VAL A 456 5.82 -10.22 -19.32
N ALA A 457 6.92 -10.90 -19.71
CA ALA A 457 7.85 -11.54 -18.78
C ALA A 457 8.37 -10.60 -17.67
N PRO A 458 8.72 -9.32 -17.93
CA PRO A 458 9.16 -8.41 -16.86
C PRO A 458 8.07 -8.17 -15.81
N ALA A 459 6.80 -8.06 -16.22
CA ALA A 459 5.68 -7.86 -15.31
C ALA A 459 5.40 -9.11 -14.47
N ILE A 460 5.43 -10.29 -15.10
CA ILE A 460 5.29 -11.58 -14.40
C ILE A 460 6.41 -11.77 -13.37
N SER A 461 7.66 -11.50 -13.76
CA SER A 461 8.82 -11.57 -12.86
C SER A 461 8.71 -10.60 -11.68
N PHE A 462 8.26 -9.36 -11.96
CA PHE A 462 8.00 -8.36 -10.92
C PHE A 462 6.95 -8.83 -9.91
N TYR A 463 5.80 -9.33 -10.36
CA TYR A 463 4.74 -9.81 -9.46
C TYR A 463 5.18 -11.03 -8.65
N LYS A 464 5.88 -12.00 -9.26
CA LYS A 464 6.44 -13.14 -8.53
C LYS A 464 7.40 -12.70 -7.43
N THR A 465 8.35 -11.83 -7.75
CA THR A 465 9.32 -11.29 -6.78
C THR A 465 8.60 -10.56 -5.64
N LYS A 466 7.60 -9.73 -5.95
CA LYS A 466 6.83 -8.99 -4.94
C LYS A 466 6.02 -9.92 -4.03
N ILE A 467 5.43 -10.98 -4.55
CA ILE A 467 4.73 -11.99 -3.75
C ILE A 467 5.70 -12.67 -2.78
N VAL A 468 6.84 -13.17 -3.28
CA VAL A 468 7.84 -13.86 -2.46
C VAL A 468 8.39 -12.94 -1.36
N HIS A 469 8.72 -11.70 -1.71
CA HIS A 469 9.25 -10.75 -0.74
C HIS A 469 8.21 -10.39 0.34
N SER A 470 6.95 -10.18 -0.05
CA SER A 470 5.87 -9.92 0.92
C SER A 470 5.66 -11.10 1.87
N GLN A 471 5.71 -12.33 1.36
CA GLN A 471 5.59 -13.55 2.17
C GLN A 471 6.78 -13.72 3.14
N ALA A 472 8.00 -13.41 2.70
CA ALA A 472 9.18 -13.44 3.57
C ALA A 472 9.04 -12.44 4.72
N THR A 473 8.61 -11.20 4.43
CA THR A 473 8.42 -10.16 5.45
C THR A 473 7.24 -10.48 6.38
N ILE A 474 6.16 -11.09 5.90
CA ILE A 474 5.08 -11.61 6.77
C ILE A 474 5.66 -12.60 7.79
N LYS A 475 6.49 -13.54 7.35
CA LYS A 475 7.11 -14.54 8.25
C LYS A 475 8.02 -13.88 9.29
N GLU A 476 8.79 -12.87 8.88
CA GLU A 476 9.66 -12.10 9.78
C GLU A 476 8.86 -11.33 10.84
N LEU A 477 7.81 -10.62 10.43
CA LEU A 477 6.89 -9.91 11.31
C LEU A 477 6.20 -10.85 12.30
N LEU A 478 5.70 -12.00 11.84
CA LEU A 478 5.12 -13.03 12.71
C LEU A 478 6.13 -13.52 13.74
N GLY A 479 7.40 -13.66 13.36
CA GLY A 479 8.48 -14.02 14.29
C GLY A 479 8.73 -12.96 15.36
N SER A 480 8.61 -11.67 15.04
CA SER A 480 8.73 -10.59 16.02
C SER A 480 7.49 -10.48 16.91
N VAL A 481 6.29 -10.63 16.35
CA VAL A 481 5.04 -10.74 17.13
C VAL A 481 5.15 -11.88 18.13
N ASP A 482 5.73 -13.01 17.74
CA ASP A 482 5.90 -14.16 18.64
C ASP A 482 6.78 -13.85 19.86
N LYS A 483 7.91 -13.19 19.62
CA LYS A 483 8.86 -12.82 20.69
C LYS A 483 8.27 -11.75 21.60
N LEU A 484 7.58 -10.76 21.01
CA LEU A 484 6.91 -9.70 21.77
C LEU A 484 5.72 -10.24 22.58
N GLY A 485 4.98 -11.21 22.03
CA GLY A 485 3.96 -11.96 22.75
C GLY A 485 4.55 -12.69 23.97
N TYR A 486 5.68 -13.36 23.80
CA TYR A 486 6.38 -14.00 24.92
C TYR A 486 6.81 -12.99 25.99
N ILE A 487 7.34 -11.82 25.61
CA ILE A 487 7.69 -10.74 26.55
C ILE A 487 6.46 -10.32 27.37
N VAL A 488 5.32 -10.07 26.72
CA VAL A 488 4.07 -9.68 27.42
C VAL A 488 3.58 -10.81 28.33
N ALA A 489 3.65 -12.07 27.90
CA ALA A 489 3.28 -13.20 28.75
C ALA A 489 4.18 -13.30 30.00
N CYS A 490 5.49 -13.04 29.87
CA CYS A 490 6.39 -12.94 31.02
C CYS A 490 5.98 -11.81 31.98
N ILE A 491 5.68 -10.61 31.47
CA ILE A 491 5.19 -9.49 32.29
C ILE A 491 3.88 -9.85 33.00
N ASN A 492 3.00 -10.61 32.36
CA ASN A 492 1.74 -11.08 32.94
C ASN A 492 1.92 -12.24 33.96
N GLY A 493 3.13 -12.78 34.15
CA GLY A 493 3.35 -13.98 34.96
C GLY A 493 2.88 -15.29 34.29
N THR A 494 2.44 -15.24 33.05
CA THR A 494 1.91 -16.37 32.26
C THR A 494 2.91 -16.91 31.24
N GLY A 495 4.17 -16.45 31.27
CA GLY A 495 5.22 -16.86 30.33
C GLY A 495 5.47 -18.37 30.26
N HIS A 496 5.20 -19.10 31.35
CA HIS A 496 5.29 -20.57 31.40
C HIS A 496 4.22 -21.28 30.54
N GLN A 497 3.11 -20.61 30.23
CA GLN A 497 2.07 -21.10 29.32
C GLN A 497 2.42 -20.78 27.85
N TYR A 498 3.26 -19.77 27.62
CA TYR A 498 3.59 -19.30 26.28
C TYR A 498 4.64 -20.18 25.61
N ILE A 499 4.36 -20.68 24.40
CA ILE A 499 5.32 -21.48 23.63
C ILE A 499 5.87 -20.64 22.48
N ILE A 500 7.19 -20.45 22.36
CA ILE A 500 7.80 -19.74 21.23
C ILE A 500 7.93 -20.66 20.00
N GLY A 501 7.83 -20.07 18.81
CA GLY A 501 8.04 -20.70 17.51
C GLY A 501 6.74 -20.95 16.75
N SER A 502 6.84 -20.89 15.42
CA SER A 502 5.80 -21.38 14.52
C SER A 502 5.82 -22.90 14.46
N GLN A 503 4.66 -23.55 14.47
CA GLN A 503 4.53 -25.02 14.38
C GLN A 503 5.14 -25.80 15.55
N SER A 504 5.50 -25.12 16.65
CA SER A 504 5.80 -25.76 17.93
C SER A 504 4.61 -26.59 18.38
N VAL A 505 4.87 -27.69 19.10
CA VAL A 505 3.83 -28.61 19.55
C VAL A 505 3.45 -28.28 20.99
N VAL A 506 2.19 -27.92 21.21
CA VAL A 506 1.59 -27.71 22.53
C VAL A 506 0.96 -29.02 22.99
N ASN A 507 1.33 -29.51 24.18
CA ASN A 507 0.56 -30.56 24.85
C ASN A 507 -0.48 -29.89 25.76
N LEU A 508 -1.78 -30.05 25.43
CA LEU A 508 -2.86 -29.43 26.20
C LEU A 508 -2.94 -29.95 27.64
N ASN A 509 -2.44 -31.15 27.93
CA ASN A 509 -2.37 -31.67 29.31
C ASN A 509 -1.42 -30.85 30.21
N HIS A 510 -0.53 -30.04 29.64
CA HIS A 510 0.44 -29.23 30.38
C HIS A 510 0.05 -27.75 30.45
N GLN A 511 -1.09 -27.36 29.89
CA GLN A 511 -1.56 -25.97 29.86
C GLN A 511 -2.49 -25.74 31.04
N THR A 512 -2.05 -24.96 32.03
CA THR A 512 -2.82 -24.67 33.26
C THR A 512 -4.04 -23.77 33.01
N ASN A 513 -4.03 -23.04 31.91
CA ASN A 513 -5.14 -22.20 31.44
C ASN A 513 -6.10 -22.96 30.49
N TYR A 514 -6.15 -24.29 30.58
CA TYR A 514 -7.04 -25.14 29.79
C TYR A 514 -7.83 -26.12 30.67
N ILE A 515 -9.16 -26.07 30.54
CA ILE A 515 -10.12 -26.98 31.15
C ILE A 515 -10.83 -27.75 30.03
N CYS A 516 -10.61 -29.06 30.01
CA CYS A 516 -11.21 -29.97 29.04
C CYS A 516 -12.60 -30.42 29.49
N LEU A 517 -13.56 -30.51 28.56
CA LEU A 517 -14.84 -31.15 28.79
C LEU A 517 -14.73 -32.64 28.40
N LYS A 518 -14.86 -33.53 29.38
CA LYS A 518 -14.77 -34.98 29.18
C LYS A 518 -16.02 -35.49 28.46
N SER A 519 -15.86 -36.52 27.63
CA SER A 519 -17.00 -37.25 27.09
C SER A 519 -17.77 -37.96 28.21
N LEU A 520 -19.09 -37.92 28.13
CA LEU A 520 -19.98 -38.67 29.01
C LEU A 520 -20.00 -40.15 28.59
N SER A 521 -20.28 -41.05 29.52
CA SER A 521 -20.56 -42.45 29.18
C SER A 521 -21.96 -42.64 28.61
N GLU A 522 -22.14 -43.72 27.85
CA GLU A 522 -23.38 -44.08 27.15
C GLU A 522 -24.62 -44.18 28.06
N ASP A 523 -24.42 -44.33 29.38
CA ASP A 523 -25.49 -44.49 30.37
C ASP A 523 -26.23 -43.17 30.72
N ILE A 524 -25.75 -42.01 30.26
CA ILE A 524 -26.34 -40.71 30.60
C ILE A 524 -27.39 -40.27 29.57
N ILE A 525 -28.63 -40.09 30.04
CA ILE A 525 -29.75 -39.62 29.21
C ILE A 525 -29.46 -38.20 28.69
N VAL A 526 -29.43 -38.06 27.36
CA VAL A 526 -29.34 -36.79 26.64
C VAL A 526 -30.63 -36.01 26.84
N SER A 527 -30.52 -34.82 27.44
CA SER A 527 -31.66 -33.94 27.71
C SER A 527 -31.23 -32.48 27.66
N PRO A 528 -32.15 -31.52 27.51
CA PRO A 528 -31.83 -30.10 27.63
C PRO A 528 -31.10 -29.73 28.93
N GLN A 529 -31.37 -30.44 30.03
CA GLN A 529 -30.76 -30.22 31.34
C GLN A 529 -29.30 -30.70 31.42
N THR A 530 -28.90 -31.63 30.55
CA THR A 530 -27.53 -32.16 30.48
C THR A 530 -26.75 -31.57 29.30
N ALA A 531 -27.36 -30.68 28.50
CA ALA A 531 -26.79 -30.15 27.27
C ALA A 531 -25.44 -29.46 27.45
N ASN A 532 -25.25 -28.72 28.55
CA ASN A 532 -24.03 -27.99 28.85
C ASN A 532 -22.83 -28.91 29.20
N MET A 533 -23.09 -30.20 29.44
CA MET A 533 -22.08 -31.23 29.70
C MET A 533 -21.76 -32.09 28.46
N ILE A 534 -22.45 -31.86 27.33
CA ILE A 534 -22.27 -32.68 26.13
C ILE A 534 -21.12 -32.13 25.29
N LYS A 535 -20.05 -32.90 25.16
CA LYS A 535 -18.89 -32.55 24.35
C LYS A 535 -19.27 -32.39 22.87
N GLN A 536 -18.78 -31.32 22.25
CA GLN A 536 -19.01 -31.04 20.82
C GLN A 536 -18.54 -32.20 19.94
N ARG A 537 -19.32 -32.51 18.89
CA ARG A 537 -19.11 -33.61 17.91
C ARG A 537 -19.29 -35.05 18.45
N GLY A 538 -19.72 -35.24 19.69
CA GLY A 538 -20.22 -36.54 20.16
C GLY A 538 -21.56 -36.91 19.50
N ASP A 539 -21.94 -38.18 19.53
CA ASP A 539 -23.22 -38.64 19.00
C ASP A 539 -24.40 -37.98 19.72
N GLU A 540 -24.27 -37.77 21.04
CA GLU A 540 -25.22 -37.06 21.89
C GLU A 540 -25.40 -35.60 21.45
N TRP A 541 -24.33 -34.96 20.98
CA TRP A 541 -24.35 -33.59 20.46
C TRP A 541 -25.15 -33.51 19.17
N PHE A 542 -24.99 -34.49 18.27
CA PHE A 542 -25.76 -34.55 17.03
C PHE A 542 -27.24 -34.82 17.29
N GLU A 543 -27.58 -35.75 18.18
CA GLU A 543 -28.97 -36.05 18.52
C GLU A 543 -29.68 -34.87 19.19
N LEU A 544 -29.01 -34.17 20.14
CA LEU A 544 -29.58 -32.96 20.74
C LEU A 544 -29.90 -31.88 19.70
N ARG A 545 -29.00 -31.68 18.73
CA ARG A 545 -29.14 -30.68 17.66
C ARG A 545 -30.18 -31.07 16.62
N LYS A 546 -30.35 -32.36 16.35
CA LYS A 546 -31.37 -32.89 15.44
C LYS A 546 -32.78 -32.61 15.96
N GLY A 547 -32.98 -32.62 17.28
CA GLY A 547 -34.24 -32.24 17.91
C GLY A 547 -34.54 -30.73 17.95
N SER A 548 -33.55 -29.88 17.66
CA SER A 548 -33.71 -28.41 17.71
C SER A 548 -34.32 -27.83 16.43
N ARG A 549 -35.14 -26.77 16.55
CA ARG A 549 -35.67 -26.04 15.38
C ARG A 549 -34.59 -25.21 14.69
N ILE A 550 -33.66 -24.67 15.47
CA ILE A 550 -32.60 -23.81 14.99
C ILE A 550 -31.33 -23.99 15.83
N THR A 551 -30.17 -23.78 15.21
CA THR A 551 -28.87 -23.82 15.91
C THR A 551 -28.14 -22.51 15.69
N GLY A 552 -27.24 -22.13 16.59
CA GLY A 552 -26.50 -20.85 16.52
C GLY A 552 -25.88 -20.56 15.15
N SER A 553 -25.22 -21.56 14.56
CA SER A 553 -24.59 -21.46 13.22
C SER A 553 -25.57 -21.44 12.04
N LYS A 554 -26.86 -21.71 12.27
CA LYS A 554 -27.92 -21.67 11.26
C LYS A 554 -28.84 -20.47 11.38
N ILE A 555 -28.73 -19.67 12.45
CA ILE A 555 -29.58 -18.49 12.67
C ILE A 555 -29.61 -17.59 11.43
N PHE A 556 -28.45 -17.17 10.91
CA PHE A 556 -28.35 -16.29 9.75
C PHE A 556 -29.24 -16.73 8.55
N ARG A 557 -29.18 -18.02 8.20
CA ARG A 557 -29.98 -18.58 7.10
C ARG A 557 -31.44 -18.78 7.53
N GLY A 558 -31.67 -19.26 8.74
CA GLY A 558 -33.00 -19.56 9.27
C GLY A 558 -33.90 -18.34 9.40
N ILE A 559 -33.36 -17.17 9.76
CA ILE A 559 -34.14 -15.93 9.83
C ILE A 559 -34.17 -15.15 8.51
N GLY A 560 -33.66 -15.70 7.41
CA GLY A 560 -33.78 -15.12 6.07
C GLY A 560 -32.82 -13.99 5.72
N LEU A 561 -31.66 -13.91 6.40
CA LEU A 561 -30.59 -12.95 6.06
C LEU A 561 -29.72 -13.40 4.89
N GLY A 562 -29.85 -14.66 4.48
CA GLY A 562 -29.30 -15.21 3.24
C GLY A 562 -30.28 -15.13 2.07
N THR A 563 -30.28 -16.15 1.22
CA THR A 563 -31.27 -16.26 0.15
C THR A 563 -32.59 -16.85 0.68
N LEU A 564 -33.72 -16.46 0.06
CA LEU A 564 -35.03 -17.07 0.35
C LEU A 564 -34.99 -18.59 0.21
N LYS A 565 -34.24 -19.09 -0.77
CA LYS A 565 -34.06 -20.52 -1.04
C LYS A 565 -33.39 -21.23 0.14
N GLU A 566 -32.35 -20.64 0.73
CA GLU A 566 -31.69 -21.20 1.93
C GLU A 566 -32.60 -21.16 3.16
N GLN A 567 -33.36 -20.07 3.35
CA GLN A 567 -34.31 -19.97 4.44
C GLN A 567 -35.39 -21.06 4.35
N GLN A 568 -35.96 -21.24 3.15
CA GLN A 568 -36.93 -22.27 2.86
C GLN A 568 -36.37 -23.68 3.08
N GLN A 569 -35.12 -23.93 2.68
CA GLN A 569 -34.46 -25.22 2.94
C GLN A 569 -34.26 -25.48 4.44
N HIS A 570 -33.87 -24.45 5.20
CA HIS A 570 -33.74 -24.58 6.65
C HIS A 570 -35.09 -24.86 7.30
N TYR A 571 -36.14 -24.15 6.90
CA TYR A 571 -37.51 -24.41 7.34
C TYR A 571 -37.94 -25.84 7.03
N ASP A 572 -37.73 -26.32 5.79
CA ASP A 572 -38.12 -27.67 5.37
C ASP A 572 -37.37 -28.75 6.19
N LYS A 573 -36.11 -28.50 6.57
CA LYS A 573 -35.37 -29.37 7.49
C LYS A 573 -35.96 -29.31 8.91
N ALA A 574 -36.18 -28.12 9.45
CA ALA A 574 -36.63 -27.91 10.82
C ALA A 574 -38.03 -28.48 11.08
N PHE A 575 -38.96 -28.35 10.12
CA PHE A 575 -40.36 -28.76 10.28
C PHE A 575 -40.74 -30.07 9.59
N HIS A 576 -39.98 -30.51 8.58
CA HIS A 576 -40.32 -31.71 7.80
C HIS A 576 -39.20 -32.76 7.77
N GLY A 577 -38.07 -32.54 8.46
CA GLY A 577 -36.94 -33.47 8.48
C GLY A 577 -36.28 -33.68 7.11
N LYS A 578 -36.54 -32.79 6.13
CA LYS A 578 -36.01 -32.92 4.77
C LYS A 578 -34.56 -32.45 4.72
N GLU A 579 -33.63 -33.35 4.97
CA GLU A 579 -32.20 -33.07 4.81
C GLU A 579 -31.78 -33.11 3.34
N ARG A 580 -30.82 -32.25 2.99
CA ARG A 580 -30.09 -32.34 1.72
C ARG A 580 -28.69 -32.87 1.99
N PRO A 581 -28.18 -33.76 1.12
CA PRO A 581 -26.80 -34.21 1.23
C PRO A 581 -25.86 -33.00 1.11
N VAL A 582 -24.81 -33.01 1.93
CA VAL A 582 -23.68 -32.08 1.84
C VAL A 582 -22.86 -32.47 0.61
N SER A 583 -22.41 -31.50 -0.20
CA SER A 583 -21.53 -31.80 -1.35
C SER A 583 -20.17 -32.29 -0.87
N ALA A 584 -19.50 -33.12 -1.66
CA ALA A 584 -18.17 -33.66 -1.31
C ALA A 584 -17.14 -32.55 -1.02
N GLU A 585 -17.14 -31.49 -1.82
CA GLU A 585 -16.26 -30.32 -1.62
C GLU A 585 -16.54 -29.62 -0.27
N LEU A 586 -17.81 -29.44 0.08
CA LEU A 586 -18.18 -28.80 1.34
C LEU A 586 -17.87 -29.71 2.55
N GLN A 587 -18.02 -31.02 2.39
CA GLN A 587 -17.61 -32.00 3.39
C GLN A 587 -16.10 -31.95 3.63
N GLU A 588 -15.28 -31.88 2.58
CA GLU A 588 -13.82 -31.73 2.72
C GLU A 588 -13.43 -30.46 3.48
N LEU A 589 -14.15 -29.36 3.27
CA LEU A 589 -13.94 -28.12 4.03
C LEU A 589 -14.32 -28.26 5.51
N PHE A 590 -15.38 -29.01 5.82
CA PHE A 590 -15.77 -29.32 7.20
C PHE A 590 -14.74 -30.22 7.88
N ASP A 591 -14.32 -31.28 7.22
CA ASP A 591 -13.32 -32.23 7.73
C ASP A 591 -11.99 -31.52 7.99
N TYR A 592 -11.56 -30.65 7.05
CA TYR A 592 -10.40 -29.79 7.24
C TYR A 592 -10.57 -28.92 8.49
N GLY A 593 -11.68 -28.19 8.60
CA GLY A 593 -11.92 -27.30 9.73
C GLY A 593 -11.91 -28.04 11.07
N THR A 594 -12.56 -29.20 11.13
CA THR A 594 -12.57 -30.10 12.29
C THR A 594 -11.17 -30.56 12.69
N SER A 595 -10.35 -30.97 11.72
CA SER A 595 -8.97 -31.44 12.00
C SER A 595 -8.05 -30.35 12.56
N GLN A 596 -8.35 -29.07 12.29
CA GLN A 596 -7.50 -27.94 12.65
C GLN A 596 -7.94 -27.21 13.92
N GLU A 597 -9.16 -27.47 14.40
CA GLU A 597 -9.72 -26.78 15.57
C GLU A 597 -8.88 -26.97 16.83
N ILE A 598 -8.32 -28.17 17.04
CA ILE A 598 -7.43 -28.45 18.16
C ILE A 598 -6.16 -27.58 18.13
N ASN A 599 -5.67 -27.26 16.93
CA ASN A 599 -4.50 -26.40 16.75
C ASN A 599 -4.87 -24.92 16.96
N ALA A 600 -6.09 -24.52 16.61
CA ALA A 600 -6.63 -23.21 16.95
C ALA A 600 -6.73 -23.04 18.46
N LEU A 601 -7.26 -24.04 19.17
CA LEU A 601 -7.30 -24.10 20.63
C LEU A 601 -5.91 -24.01 21.24
N GLY A 602 -4.94 -24.79 20.77
CA GLY A 602 -3.56 -24.68 21.23
C GLY A 602 -2.95 -23.30 21.02
N THR A 603 -3.26 -22.65 19.90
CA THR A 603 -2.80 -21.29 19.63
C THR A 603 -3.44 -20.31 20.60
N LEU A 604 -4.73 -20.48 20.93
CA LEU A 604 -5.40 -19.69 21.95
C LEU A 604 -4.72 -19.81 23.32
N VAL A 605 -4.58 -21.03 23.84
CA VAL A 605 -4.09 -21.24 25.22
C VAL A 605 -2.59 -20.96 25.38
N SER A 606 -1.78 -21.17 24.33
CA SER A 606 -0.33 -20.98 24.41
C SER A 606 0.19 -19.66 23.83
N LYS A 607 -0.65 -18.84 23.19
CA LYS A 607 -0.22 -17.54 22.63
C LYS A 607 -1.14 -16.41 23.03
N ILE A 608 -2.45 -16.57 22.82
CA ILE A 608 -3.39 -15.46 22.91
C ILE A 608 -3.82 -15.19 24.36
N LEU A 609 -4.26 -16.22 25.11
CA LEU A 609 -4.65 -16.06 26.52
C LEU A 609 -3.50 -15.48 27.37
N PRO A 610 -2.26 -16.01 27.32
CA PRO A 610 -1.17 -15.49 28.15
C PRO A 610 -0.88 -14.00 27.91
N VAL A 611 -1.17 -13.48 26.70
CA VAL A 611 -0.87 -12.11 26.30
C VAL A 611 -2.03 -11.15 26.59
N TYR A 612 -3.22 -11.46 26.08
CA TYR A 612 -4.37 -10.54 26.09
C TYR A 612 -5.36 -10.80 27.22
N PHE A 613 -5.41 -12.03 27.75
CA PHE A 613 -6.39 -12.45 28.75
C PHE A 613 -5.74 -13.30 29.86
N PRO A 614 -4.71 -12.77 30.54
CA PRO A 614 -3.88 -13.57 31.46
C PRO A 614 -4.66 -14.12 32.67
N ASP A 615 -5.77 -13.47 33.03
CA ASP A 615 -6.63 -13.86 34.15
C ASP A 615 -7.74 -14.85 33.76
N LEU A 616 -7.81 -15.25 32.48
CA LEU A 616 -8.82 -16.18 32.00
C LEU A 616 -8.26 -17.58 31.75
N VAL A 617 -9.08 -18.56 32.08
CA VAL A 617 -8.86 -19.97 31.75
C VAL A 617 -9.82 -20.35 30.63
N TYR A 618 -9.33 -21.02 29.59
CA TYR A 618 -10.21 -21.59 28.57
C TYR A 618 -10.94 -22.81 29.13
N ARG A 619 -12.26 -22.86 28.96
CA ARG A 619 -13.10 -24.01 29.27
C ARG A 619 -13.83 -24.44 28.01
N GLU A 620 -13.66 -25.70 27.60
CA GLU A 620 -14.53 -26.29 26.57
C GLU A 620 -15.98 -26.27 27.05
N ASP A 621 -16.89 -25.86 26.17
CA ASP A 621 -18.31 -25.77 26.48
C ASP A 621 -19.10 -26.91 25.84
N GLY A 622 -20.17 -27.34 26.51
CA GLY A 622 -21.24 -28.08 25.88
C GLY A 622 -22.25 -27.17 25.18
N CYS A 623 -23.43 -27.70 24.91
CA CYS A 623 -24.53 -26.96 24.31
C CYS A 623 -25.32 -26.15 25.34
N GLU A 624 -25.74 -24.96 24.96
CA GLU A 624 -26.78 -24.19 25.65
C GLU A 624 -28.11 -24.38 24.91
N VAL A 625 -29.18 -24.64 25.67
CA VAL A 625 -30.52 -24.81 25.14
C VAL A 625 -31.37 -23.60 25.52
N ILE A 626 -31.91 -22.91 24.52
CA ILE A 626 -32.79 -21.75 24.71
C ILE A 626 -34.19 -22.10 24.22
N SER A 627 -35.20 -22.05 25.08
CA SER A 627 -36.58 -22.37 24.72
C SER A 627 -37.14 -21.40 23.68
N ILE A 628 -37.87 -21.94 22.70
CA ILE A 628 -38.59 -21.21 21.65
C ILE A 628 -40.00 -21.80 21.57
N GLY A 629 -40.94 -21.23 22.33
CA GLY A 629 -42.30 -21.80 22.44
C GLY A 629 -42.28 -23.25 22.91
N ASP A 630 -42.85 -24.14 22.11
CA ASP A 630 -42.90 -25.58 22.38
C ASP A 630 -41.63 -26.34 21.93
N SER A 631 -40.63 -25.62 21.42
CA SER A 631 -39.36 -26.18 20.97
C SER A 631 -38.16 -25.44 21.56
N TYR A 632 -36.98 -25.60 20.97
CA TYR A 632 -35.75 -25.00 21.47
C TYR A 632 -34.72 -24.73 20.37
N ALA A 633 -33.85 -23.76 20.65
CA ALA A 633 -32.60 -23.54 19.94
C ALA A 633 -31.44 -24.21 20.68
N VAL A 634 -30.47 -24.70 19.91
CA VAL A 634 -29.20 -25.20 20.44
C VAL A 634 -28.05 -24.29 20.02
N ILE A 635 -27.40 -23.67 21.00
CA ILE A 635 -26.24 -22.82 20.81
C ILE A 635 -25.01 -23.58 21.32
N SER A 636 -24.04 -23.82 20.44
CA SER A 636 -22.77 -24.48 20.78
C SER A 636 -21.67 -23.46 20.48
N GLY A 637 -20.99 -23.00 21.53
CA GLY A 637 -19.72 -22.27 21.40
C GLY A 637 -18.56 -23.27 21.38
N ASP A 638 -17.43 -22.89 20.79
CA ASP A 638 -16.25 -23.74 20.82
C ASP A 638 -15.63 -23.77 22.24
N GLY A 639 -15.78 -22.68 23.00
CA GLY A 639 -15.50 -22.62 24.43
C GLY A 639 -15.76 -21.26 25.07
N SER A 640 -15.41 -21.14 26.35
CA SER A 640 -15.57 -19.91 27.15
C SER A 640 -14.29 -19.59 27.91
N GLY A 641 -14.02 -18.29 28.08
CA GLY A 641 -13.03 -17.79 29.02
C GLY A 641 -13.68 -17.56 30.36
N VAL A 642 -13.24 -18.29 31.38
CA VAL A 642 -13.74 -18.18 32.75
C VAL A 642 -12.70 -17.51 33.65
N ASP A 643 -13.17 -16.71 34.61
CA ASP A 643 -12.30 -16.16 35.65
C ASP A 643 -12.08 -17.14 36.81
N ASN A 644 -11.33 -16.71 37.83
CA ASN A 644 -11.04 -17.50 39.03
C ASN A 644 -12.29 -17.90 39.86
N ASN A 645 -13.46 -17.33 39.58
CA ASN A 645 -14.74 -17.69 40.21
C ASN A 645 -15.62 -18.55 39.28
N ASP A 646 -15.05 -19.10 38.21
CA ASP A 646 -15.74 -19.88 37.18
C ASP A 646 -16.85 -19.08 36.45
N LYS A 647 -16.80 -17.75 36.52
CA LYS A 647 -17.74 -16.89 35.80
C LYS A 647 -17.26 -16.70 34.37
N VAL A 648 -18.15 -16.96 33.41
CA VAL A 648 -17.87 -16.73 31.99
C VAL A 648 -17.73 -15.22 31.72
N GLN A 649 -16.54 -14.81 31.27
CA GLN A 649 -16.24 -13.43 30.91
C GLN A 649 -16.25 -13.22 29.39
N MET A 650 -15.96 -14.27 28.62
CA MET A 650 -15.79 -14.20 27.17
C MET A 650 -16.22 -15.50 26.49
N ALA A 651 -16.89 -15.41 25.34
CA ALA A 651 -17.12 -16.55 24.46
C ALA A 651 -16.00 -16.68 23.41
N PHE A 652 -15.57 -17.90 23.09
CA PHE A 652 -14.60 -18.18 22.03
C PHE A 652 -15.25 -18.90 20.85
N GLU A 653 -14.88 -18.48 19.65
CA GLU A 653 -15.33 -19.10 18.39
C GLU A 653 -14.15 -19.26 17.44
N PHE A 654 -13.95 -20.48 16.94
CA PHE A 654 -12.88 -20.86 16.04
C PHE A 654 -13.40 -21.04 14.62
N LYS A 655 -12.63 -20.53 13.66
CA LYS A 655 -12.80 -20.86 12.25
C LYS A 655 -11.46 -21.21 11.64
N CYS A 656 -11.42 -22.35 10.96
CA CYS A 656 -10.22 -22.86 10.33
C CYS A 656 -10.40 -22.87 8.80
N PRO A 657 -10.35 -21.70 8.12
CA PRO A 657 -10.46 -21.64 6.67
C PRO A 657 -9.36 -22.46 5.98
N LYS A 658 -9.74 -23.22 4.95
CA LYS A 658 -8.76 -23.94 4.11
C LYS A 658 -7.94 -22.92 3.30
N PRO A 659 -6.60 -22.91 3.43
CA PRO A 659 -5.74 -21.97 2.72
C PRO A 659 -5.69 -22.28 1.22
N GLY A 660 -5.22 -21.31 0.43
CA GLY A 660 -4.98 -21.47 -1.00
C GLY A 660 -6.08 -20.90 -1.91
N LYS A 661 -7.05 -20.17 -1.36
CA LYS A 661 -8.05 -19.47 -2.18
C LYS A 661 -7.41 -18.34 -2.96
N GLU A 662 -7.69 -18.26 -4.27
CA GLU A 662 -7.03 -17.27 -5.14
C GLU A 662 -7.41 -15.82 -4.85
N ARG A 663 -8.62 -15.60 -4.34
CA ARG A 663 -9.26 -14.27 -4.26
C ARG A 663 -9.44 -13.73 -2.85
N THR A 664 -9.07 -14.49 -1.83
CA THR A 664 -9.24 -14.10 -0.43
C THR A 664 -7.96 -14.38 0.35
N THR A 665 -7.76 -13.69 1.46
CA THR A 665 -6.72 -14.03 2.41
C THR A 665 -6.98 -15.40 3.01
N ASP A 666 -5.92 -16.11 3.42
CA ASP A 666 -6.05 -17.44 4.01
C ASP A 666 -6.69 -17.39 5.41
N VAL A 667 -6.58 -16.25 6.10
CA VAL A 667 -7.23 -15.95 7.40
C VAL A 667 -8.27 -14.84 7.25
N HIS A 668 -9.19 -14.72 8.20
CA HIS A 668 -10.15 -13.61 8.25
C HIS A 668 -9.60 -12.42 9.07
N TYR A 669 -9.66 -11.23 8.51
CA TYR A 669 -9.33 -9.95 9.20
C TYR A 669 -10.56 -9.15 9.62
N GLN A 670 -11.74 -9.64 9.28
CA GLN A 670 -13.03 -9.13 9.68
C GLN A 670 -13.96 -10.33 9.85
N ILE A 671 -14.93 -10.25 10.77
CA ILE A 671 -15.92 -11.31 10.96
C ILE A 671 -16.82 -11.38 9.71
N PRO A 672 -16.85 -12.50 8.98
CA PRO A 672 -17.85 -12.66 7.93
C PRO A 672 -19.26 -12.45 8.50
N LYS A 673 -20.07 -11.60 7.84
CA LYS A 673 -21.40 -11.16 8.32
C LYS A 673 -22.33 -12.29 8.76
N TYR A 674 -22.16 -13.49 8.21
CA TYR A 674 -22.97 -14.66 8.54
C TYR A 674 -22.59 -15.35 9.85
N TYR A 675 -21.42 -15.04 10.44
CA TYR A 675 -21.05 -15.48 11.79
C TYR A 675 -21.50 -14.51 12.89
N SER A 676 -21.85 -13.26 12.56
CA SER A 676 -22.28 -12.27 13.55
C SER A 676 -23.48 -12.72 14.38
N THR A 677 -24.49 -13.35 13.75
CA THR A 677 -25.65 -13.90 14.48
C THR A 677 -25.27 -15.06 15.40
N GLN A 678 -24.28 -15.86 14.99
CA GLN A 678 -23.80 -16.99 15.79
C GLN A 678 -23.09 -16.49 17.04
N LEU A 679 -22.19 -15.52 16.90
CA LEU A 679 -21.46 -14.90 18.02
C LEU A 679 -22.40 -14.21 19.01
N LEU A 680 -23.37 -13.43 18.52
CA LEU A 680 -24.39 -12.80 19.37
C LEU A 680 -25.21 -13.84 20.13
N SER A 681 -25.57 -14.96 19.48
CA SER A 681 -26.31 -16.04 20.16
C SER A 681 -25.49 -16.73 21.25
N GLN A 682 -24.19 -16.91 21.05
CA GLN A 682 -23.30 -17.50 22.04
C GLN A 682 -23.15 -16.59 23.26
N MET A 683 -22.92 -15.29 23.05
CA MET A 683 -22.85 -14.32 24.14
C MET A 683 -24.17 -14.25 24.93
N ALA A 684 -25.31 -14.25 24.23
CA ALA A 684 -26.63 -14.27 24.87
C ALA A 684 -26.83 -15.54 25.73
N ALA A 685 -26.48 -16.71 25.17
CA ALA A 685 -26.62 -17.98 25.86
C ALA A 685 -25.72 -18.08 27.10
N LYS A 686 -24.45 -17.66 26.97
CA LYS A 686 -23.45 -17.70 28.03
C LYS A 686 -23.53 -16.51 29.00
N LYS A 687 -24.39 -15.53 28.71
CA LYS A 687 -24.58 -14.29 29.48
C LYS A 687 -23.26 -13.54 29.69
N CYS A 688 -22.43 -13.46 28.64
CA CYS A 688 -21.17 -12.74 28.66
C CYS A 688 -21.22 -11.50 27.75
N GLY A 689 -20.44 -10.48 28.09
CA GLY A 689 -20.45 -9.20 27.38
C GLY A 689 -19.50 -9.13 26.18
N LYS A 690 -18.63 -10.13 25.99
CA LYS A 690 -17.57 -10.12 24.98
C LYS A 690 -17.43 -11.47 24.30
N PHE A 691 -16.91 -11.44 23.08
CA PHE A 691 -16.41 -12.63 22.38
C PHE A 691 -15.00 -12.41 21.82
N CYS A 692 -14.31 -13.51 21.56
CA CYS A 692 -13.08 -13.55 20.78
C CYS A 692 -13.24 -14.56 19.66
N TYR A 693 -13.16 -14.05 18.43
CA TYR A 693 -13.24 -14.81 17.19
C TYR A 693 -11.82 -15.06 16.68
N ILE A 694 -11.49 -16.33 16.44
CA ILE A 694 -10.16 -16.77 16.01
C ILE A 694 -10.25 -17.39 14.62
N SER A 695 -9.53 -16.82 13.64
CA SER A 695 -9.37 -17.43 12.33
C SER A 695 -8.01 -18.11 12.24
N TYR A 696 -7.98 -19.44 12.24
CA TYR A 696 -6.76 -20.24 12.24
C TYR A 696 -6.40 -20.78 10.85
N THR A 697 -5.12 -20.71 10.53
CA THR A 697 -4.47 -21.51 9.48
C THR A 697 -3.20 -22.14 10.03
N PRO A 698 -2.58 -23.11 9.34
CA PRO A 698 -1.30 -23.65 9.77
C PRO A 698 -0.17 -22.60 9.86
N GLU A 699 -0.25 -21.47 9.16
CA GLU A 699 0.79 -20.43 9.27
C GLU A 699 0.56 -19.52 10.48
N SER A 700 -0.66 -19.01 10.65
CA SER A 700 -1.01 -18.03 11.66
C SER A 700 -2.49 -18.06 12.06
N ALA A 701 -2.81 -17.42 13.17
CA ALA A 701 -4.15 -17.21 13.68
C ALA A 701 -4.43 -15.73 13.94
N THR A 702 -5.55 -15.22 13.42
CA THR A 702 -6.01 -13.85 13.70
C THR A 702 -6.96 -13.81 14.88
N VAL A 703 -6.94 -12.69 15.61
CA VAL A 703 -7.79 -12.42 16.77
C VAL A 703 -8.67 -11.22 16.48
N ILE A 704 -9.99 -11.40 16.59
CA ILE A 704 -10.97 -10.33 16.47
C ILE A 704 -11.84 -10.34 17.72
N GLU A 705 -11.95 -9.20 18.40
CA GLU A 705 -12.81 -9.06 19.56
C GLU A 705 -14.09 -8.33 19.21
N GLY A 706 -15.13 -8.52 20.01
CA GLY A 706 -16.30 -7.66 19.96
C GLY A 706 -17.17 -7.78 21.20
N VAL A 707 -18.18 -6.92 21.26
CA VAL A 707 -19.03 -6.69 22.44
C VAL A 707 -20.46 -7.09 22.10
N TYR A 708 -21.18 -7.63 23.09
CA TYR A 708 -22.58 -7.97 22.93
C TYR A 708 -23.45 -6.76 22.58
N ASP A 709 -24.27 -6.90 21.55
CA ASP A 709 -25.26 -5.90 21.14
C ASP A 709 -26.67 -6.45 21.39
N ASP A 710 -27.28 -5.99 22.49
CA ASP A 710 -28.60 -6.44 22.95
C ASP A 710 -29.72 -6.06 21.96
N GLU A 711 -29.60 -4.92 21.27
CA GLU A 711 -30.62 -4.48 20.32
C GLU A 711 -30.63 -5.37 19.08
N ILE A 712 -29.46 -5.60 18.46
CA ILE A 712 -29.33 -6.48 17.31
C ILE A 712 -29.75 -7.90 17.70
N TRP A 713 -29.35 -8.36 18.89
CA TRP A 713 -29.78 -9.68 19.37
C TRP A 713 -31.30 -9.78 19.56
N ARG A 714 -31.94 -8.76 20.11
CA ARG A 714 -33.40 -8.74 20.30
C ARG A 714 -34.14 -8.87 18.97
N GLU A 715 -33.72 -8.13 17.94
CA GLU A 715 -34.30 -8.26 16.59
C GLU A 715 -34.09 -9.65 15.98
N ILE A 716 -32.90 -10.24 16.18
CA ILE A 716 -32.62 -11.62 15.76
C ILE A 716 -33.55 -12.59 16.51
N TRP A 717 -33.68 -12.44 17.82
CA TRP A 717 -34.47 -13.32 18.68
C TRP A 717 -35.97 -13.20 18.39
N ASP A 718 -36.48 -12.00 18.15
CA ASP A 718 -37.86 -11.76 17.74
C ASP A 718 -38.14 -12.44 16.40
N SER A 719 -37.20 -12.37 15.45
CA SER A 719 -37.30 -13.08 14.17
C SER A 719 -37.30 -14.60 14.34
N ILE A 720 -36.52 -15.12 15.29
CA ILE A 720 -36.50 -16.55 15.63
C ILE A 720 -37.85 -16.97 16.24
N ASN A 721 -38.37 -16.22 17.21
CA ASN A 721 -39.65 -16.52 17.84
C ASN A 721 -40.80 -16.47 16.84
N GLU A 722 -40.82 -15.48 15.95
CA GLU A 722 -41.86 -15.39 14.93
C GLU A 722 -41.87 -16.61 13.99
N LEU A 723 -40.69 -17.12 13.63
CA LEU A 723 -40.55 -18.19 12.63
C LEU A 723 -40.61 -19.60 13.20
N TYR A 724 -40.27 -19.79 14.47
CA TYR A 724 -40.03 -21.13 15.04
C TYR A 724 -40.76 -21.42 16.35
N LYS A 725 -41.55 -20.48 16.90
CA LYS A 725 -42.27 -20.67 18.18
C LYS A 725 -43.39 -21.71 18.10
N ASN A 726 -44.10 -21.78 16.97
CA ASN A 726 -45.26 -22.65 16.81
C ASN A 726 -45.07 -23.66 15.66
N ASP A 727 -45.76 -24.79 15.76
CA ASP A 727 -45.75 -25.83 14.71
C ASP A 727 -46.57 -25.46 13.46
N ASP A 728 -47.46 -24.47 13.57
CA ASP A 728 -48.34 -24.00 12.49
C ASP A 728 -47.74 -22.86 11.65
N THR A 729 -46.49 -22.47 11.94
CA THR A 729 -45.83 -21.35 11.27
C THR A 729 -45.71 -21.61 9.78
N ARG A 730 -46.09 -20.66 8.92
CA ARG A 730 -46.08 -20.87 7.46
C ARG A 730 -44.67 -20.81 6.88
N ARG A 731 -44.39 -21.71 5.92
CA ARG A 731 -43.16 -21.68 5.11
C ARG A 731 -42.95 -20.29 4.48
N PRO A 732 -41.78 -19.65 4.67
CA PRO A 732 -41.51 -18.32 4.11
C PRO A 732 -41.65 -18.28 2.58
N SER A 733 -42.40 -17.30 2.06
CA SER A 733 -42.62 -17.11 0.60
C SER A 733 -41.88 -15.90 0.02
N ARG A 734 -41.40 -14.99 0.86
CA ARG A 734 -40.63 -13.79 0.48
C ARG A 734 -39.74 -13.34 1.64
N ASN A 735 -38.61 -12.72 1.32
CA ASN A 735 -37.80 -12.02 2.32
C ASN A 735 -38.54 -10.75 2.78
N LYS A 736 -38.50 -10.48 4.08
CA LYS A 736 -39.10 -9.29 4.68
C LYS A 736 -38.20 -8.06 4.48
N PRO A 737 -38.76 -6.85 4.34
CA PRO A 737 -37.97 -5.62 4.29
C PRO A 737 -37.07 -5.43 5.53
N GLU A 738 -37.56 -5.78 6.73
CA GLU A 738 -36.79 -5.65 7.98
C GLU A 738 -35.49 -6.47 7.95
N GLN A 739 -35.47 -7.63 7.29
CA GLN A 739 -34.26 -8.46 7.17
C GLN A 739 -33.12 -7.74 6.43
N LYS A 740 -33.43 -6.82 5.51
CA LYS A 740 -32.39 -6.03 4.83
C LYS A 740 -31.76 -5.00 5.78
N ILE A 741 -32.58 -4.40 6.65
CA ILE A 741 -32.14 -3.43 7.65
C ILE A 741 -31.25 -4.16 8.68
N LEU A 742 -31.72 -5.30 9.19
CA LEU A 742 -30.95 -6.13 10.12
C LEU A 742 -29.64 -6.63 9.50
N LEU A 743 -29.64 -7.02 8.21
CA LEU A 743 -28.40 -7.40 7.51
C LEU A 743 -27.40 -6.24 7.45
N GLN A 744 -27.87 -5.02 7.20
CA GLN A 744 -27.01 -3.83 7.18
C GLN A 744 -26.43 -3.54 8.56
N ARG A 745 -27.26 -3.61 9.63
CA ARG A 745 -26.80 -3.49 11.02
C ARG A 745 -25.73 -4.55 11.36
N LEU A 746 -25.90 -5.79 10.92
CA LEU A 746 -24.92 -6.86 11.14
C LEU A 746 -23.60 -6.63 10.40
N ILE A 747 -23.65 -6.04 9.19
CA ILE A 747 -22.44 -5.65 8.45
C ILE A 747 -21.70 -4.53 9.20
N GLU A 748 -22.43 -3.55 9.72
CA GLU A 748 -21.87 -2.46 10.53
C GLU A 748 -21.29 -2.96 11.85
N TYR A 749 -22.02 -3.84 12.55
CA TYR A 749 -21.54 -4.53 13.73
C TYR A 749 -20.24 -5.28 13.45
N SER A 750 -20.19 -6.09 12.39
CA SER A 750 -18.96 -6.81 11.98
C SER A 750 -17.77 -5.86 11.70
N LYS A 751 -18.01 -4.70 11.10
CA LYS A 751 -16.96 -3.66 10.88
C LYS A 751 -16.52 -2.98 12.18
N SER A 752 -17.39 -2.93 13.18
CA SER A 752 -17.10 -2.34 14.49
C SER A 752 -16.23 -3.26 15.37
N CYS A 753 -16.18 -4.56 15.08
CA CYS A 753 -15.36 -5.53 15.81
C CYS A 753 -13.87 -5.35 15.48
N PRO A 754 -13.03 -4.91 16.43
CA PRO A 754 -11.62 -4.63 16.16
C PRO A 754 -10.82 -5.91 15.87
N PHE A 755 -10.02 -5.87 14.80
CA PHE A 755 -8.89 -6.78 14.64
C PHE A 755 -7.81 -6.41 15.65
N VAL A 756 -7.42 -7.38 16.48
CA VAL A 756 -6.52 -7.16 17.61
C VAL A 756 -5.08 -7.50 17.24
N ALA A 757 -4.84 -8.72 16.76
CA ALA A 757 -3.52 -9.23 16.45
C ALA A 757 -3.55 -10.46 15.52
N GLU A 758 -2.40 -10.83 14.97
CA GLU A 758 -2.16 -12.10 14.28
C GLU A 758 -0.91 -12.77 14.85
N PHE A 759 -1.05 -13.99 15.39
CA PHE A 759 0.03 -14.78 15.97
C PHE A 759 0.45 -15.93 15.05
N PRO A 760 1.72 -16.38 15.09
CA PRO A 760 2.10 -17.62 14.44
C PRO A 760 1.37 -18.80 15.09
N SER A 761 0.91 -19.73 14.25
CA SER A 761 0.16 -20.90 14.68
C SER A 761 1.06 -21.97 15.27
N VAL A 762 0.51 -22.72 16.22
CA VAL A 762 1.11 -23.91 16.81
C VAL A 762 0.38 -25.17 16.35
N LYS A 763 0.96 -26.33 16.63
CA LYS A 763 0.29 -27.64 16.55
C LYS A 763 -0.05 -28.11 17.96
N SER A 764 -1.05 -28.98 18.09
CA SER A 764 -1.53 -29.41 19.40
C SER A 764 -1.68 -30.90 19.52
N ILE A 765 -1.32 -31.43 20.68
CA ILE A 765 -1.64 -32.77 21.14
C ILE A 765 -2.87 -32.66 22.05
N PRO A 766 -3.97 -33.38 21.73
CA PRO A 766 -5.19 -33.37 22.54
C PRO A 766 -4.96 -33.78 24.00
N CYS A 767 -5.87 -33.36 24.89
CA CYS A 767 -5.91 -33.91 26.25
C CYS A 767 -6.08 -35.44 26.23
N SER A 768 -5.41 -36.17 27.14
CA SER A 768 -5.64 -37.60 27.38
C SER A 768 -6.76 -37.87 28.39
N CYS A 769 -7.68 -36.93 28.56
CA CYS A 769 -8.79 -36.99 29.51
C CYS A 769 -9.72 -38.15 29.15
N THR A 770 -9.89 -39.14 30.04
CA THR A 770 -10.84 -40.25 29.82
C THR A 770 -12.28 -39.80 30.02
N SER A 771 -13.23 -40.56 29.47
CA SER A 771 -14.66 -40.37 29.76
C SER A 771 -14.95 -40.50 31.26
N THR A 772 -16.04 -39.87 31.71
CA THR A 772 -16.47 -39.92 33.10
C THR A 772 -17.95 -40.31 33.21
N ASN A 773 -18.28 -41.08 34.24
CA ASN A 773 -19.67 -41.39 34.63
C ASN A 773 -20.20 -40.36 35.66
N ASP A 774 -19.32 -39.52 36.19
CA ASP A 774 -19.65 -38.56 37.23
C ASP A 774 -19.90 -37.17 36.64
N LYS A 775 -21.12 -36.67 36.85
CA LYS A 775 -21.59 -35.36 36.40
C LYS A 775 -20.86 -34.21 37.10
N ASP A 776 -20.36 -34.43 38.31
CA ASP A 776 -19.62 -33.41 39.09
C ASP A 776 -18.13 -33.34 38.68
N HIS A 777 -17.67 -34.26 37.82
CA HIS A 777 -16.28 -34.35 37.35
C HIS A 777 -16.12 -34.31 35.82
N VAL A 778 -17.12 -33.75 35.13
CA VAL A 778 -17.14 -33.57 33.66
C VAL A 778 -16.05 -32.65 33.14
N PHE A 779 -15.59 -31.72 33.97
CA PHE A 779 -14.45 -30.85 33.66
C PHE A 779 -13.16 -31.47 34.19
N GLY A 780 -12.21 -31.70 33.29
CA GLY A 780 -10.85 -32.09 33.65
C GLY A 780 -9.99 -30.86 33.84
N SER A 781 -9.60 -30.57 35.09
CA SER A 781 -8.53 -29.62 35.37
C SER A 781 -7.19 -30.34 35.34
N HIS A 782 -6.23 -29.78 34.62
CA HIS A 782 -4.86 -30.28 34.62
C HIS A 782 -4.10 -29.69 35.80
N ASN A 783 -3.84 -30.51 36.82
CA ASN A 783 -2.77 -30.20 37.77
C ASN A 783 -1.48 -30.32 36.97
N SER A 784 -0.90 -29.20 36.55
CA SER A 784 0.47 -29.23 36.08
C SER A 784 1.32 -29.71 37.26
N GLU A 785 1.95 -30.88 37.15
CA GLU A 785 3.32 -30.94 37.68
C GLU A 785 4.02 -29.75 37.01
N PRO A 786 4.68 -28.86 37.77
CA PRO A 786 5.37 -27.73 37.18
C PRO A 786 6.33 -28.34 36.17
N ALA A 787 6.02 -28.23 34.88
CA ALA A 787 6.98 -28.55 33.86
C ALA A 787 8.17 -27.67 34.23
N ILE A 788 9.29 -28.30 34.57
CA ILE A 788 10.57 -27.64 34.79
C ILE A 788 11.02 -27.12 33.42
N ASN A 789 10.22 -26.27 32.79
CA ASN A 789 10.68 -25.37 31.76
C ASN A 789 11.33 -24.26 32.54
N LEU A 790 12.64 -24.43 32.72
CA LEU A 790 13.60 -23.35 32.79
C LEU A 790 13.39 -22.48 31.53
N ASN A 791 12.30 -21.71 31.50
CA ASN A 791 12.15 -20.66 30.52
C ASN A 791 13.36 -19.76 30.75
N PRO A 792 14.24 -19.61 29.73
CA PRO A 792 15.43 -18.80 29.89
C PRO A 792 15.00 -17.43 30.40
N ARG A 793 15.63 -16.99 31.49
CA ARG A 793 15.36 -15.67 32.06
C ARG A 793 15.49 -14.65 30.94
N MET A 794 14.43 -13.88 30.73
CA MET A 794 14.41 -12.87 29.69
C MET A 794 15.21 -11.67 30.16
N THR A 795 16.28 -11.38 29.43
CA THR A 795 17.13 -10.23 29.73
C THR A 795 16.60 -8.97 29.05
N LEU A 796 16.98 -7.80 29.58
CA LEU A 796 16.68 -6.53 28.89
C LEU A 796 17.36 -6.44 27.52
N GLU A 797 18.51 -7.11 27.33
CA GLU A 797 19.21 -7.19 26.05
C GLU A 797 18.38 -7.96 25.00
N ASP A 798 17.74 -9.07 25.41
CA ASP A 798 16.84 -9.84 24.53
C ASP A 798 15.64 -9.00 24.07
N ILE A 799 15.10 -8.18 24.98
CA ILE A 799 14.00 -7.26 24.69
C ILE A 799 14.48 -6.19 23.70
N SER A 800 15.61 -5.52 23.97
CA SER A 800 16.16 -4.47 23.10
C SER A 800 16.46 -5.00 21.69
N SER A 801 17.07 -6.19 21.58
CA SER A 801 17.33 -6.87 20.31
C SER A 801 16.05 -7.22 19.54
N THR A 802 14.99 -7.64 20.25
CA THR A 802 13.69 -7.92 19.65
C THR A 802 13.02 -6.64 19.10
N LEU A 803 13.13 -5.53 19.83
CA LEU A 803 12.61 -4.22 19.40
C LEU A 803 13.37 -3.66 18.18
N ASP A 804 14.68 -3.88 18.10
CA ASP A 804 15.49 -3.53 16.92
C ASP A 804 15.07 -4.32 15.69
N ALA A 805 14.85 -5.63 15.84
CA ALA A 805 14.36 -6.48 14.76
C ALA A 805 12.97 -6.04 14.29
N ALA A 806 12.04 -5.77 15.22
CA ALA A 806 10.70 -5.28 14.91
C ALA A 806 10.73 -3.95 14.15
N THR A 807 11.60 -3.01 14.57
CA THR A 807 11.79 -1.72 13.90
C THR A 807 12.29 -1.90 12.46
N SER A 808 13.28 -2.77 12.24
CA SER A 808 13.79 -3.06 10.90
C SER A 808 12.71 -3.65 10.00
N GLN A 809 11.96 -4.63 10.52
CA GLN A 809 10.93 -5.33 9.74
C GLN A 809 9.72 -4.43 9.41
N LEU A 810 9.35 -3.50 10.30
CA LEU A 810 8.33 -2.49 9.98
C LEU A 810 8.79 -1.56 8.86
N LYS A 811 10.07 -1.15 8.86
CA LYS A 811 10.65 -0.37 7.77
C LYS A 811 10.64 -1.17 6.46
N ASP A 812 11.01 -2.44 6.49
CA ASP A 812 10.97 -3.31 5.30
C ASP A 812 9.55 -3.53 4.78
N ALA A 813 8.59 -3.79 5.67
CA ALA A 813 7.18 -3.93 5.33
C ALA A 813 6.64 -2.65 4.68
N TYR A 814 6.99 -1.49 5.24
CA TYR A 814 6.65 -0.21 4.63
C TYR A 814 7.23 -0.11 3.21
N GLU A 815 8.53 -0.35 3.02
CA GLU A 815 9.18 -0.30 1.70
C GLU A 815 8.52 -1.24 0.66
N ILE A 816 8.02 -2.40 1.08
CA ILE A 816 7.28 -3.31 0.20
C ILE A 816 5.92 -2.74 -0.18
N LEU A 817 5.21 -2.18 0.80
CA LEU A 817 3.89 -1.57 0.65
C LEU A 817 3.93 -0.22 -0.08
N ARG A 818 5.11 0.39 -0.22
CA ARG A 818 5.31 1.59 -1.04
C ARG A 818 4.79 1.36 -2.45
N ARG A 819 4.03 2.34 -2.91
CA ARG A 819 3.46 2.34 -4.25
C ARG A 819 4.44 3.07 -5.16
N PRO A 820 5.13 2.36 -6.07
CA PRO A 820 6.03 3.02 -7.01
C PRO A 820 5.21 3.96 -7.88
N SER A 821 5.72 5.17 -8.07
CA SER A 821 5.04 6.21 -8.82
C SER A 821 5.65 6.44 -10.22
N LYS A 822 4.83 6.98 -11.12
CA LYS A 822 5.24 7.63 -12.39
C LYS A 822 5.12 9.14 -12.21
N GLU A 823 5.57 9.96 -13.14
CA GLU A 823 5.31 11.42 -13.12
C GLU A 823 4.17 11.77 -14.08
N ILE A 824 3.35 12.73 -13.70
CA ILE A 824 2.44 13.47 -14.58
C ILE A 824 2.90 14.91 -14.55
N LEU A 825 2.91 15.56 -15.72
CA LEU A 825 3.25 16.96 -15.85
C LEU A 825 2.07 17.71 -16.48
N THR A 826 1.63 18.78 -15.81
CA THR A 826 0.74 19.78 -16.40
C THR A 826 1.60 20.91 -16.94
N VAL A 827 1.45 21.15 -18.23
CA VAL A 827 2.23 22.13 -18.99
C VAL A 827 1.30 23.22 -19.49
N MET A 828 1.67 24.47 -19.25
CA MET A 828 0.99 25.65 -19.73
C MET A 828 1.64 26.17 -21.01
N SER A 829 0.82 26.68 -21.93
CA SER A 829 1.33 27.37 -23.13
C SER A 829 0.31 28.36 -23.66
N ASP A 830 0.76 29.25 -24.53
CA ASP A 830 -0.11 30.16 -25.27
C ASP A 830 -1.04 29.38 -26.23
N ILE A 831 -2.27 29.87 -26.39
CA ILE A 831 -3.24 29.37 -27.36
C ILE A 831 -2.73 29.64 -28.77
N ASP A 832 -2.07 30.77 -28.99
CA ASP A 832 -1.80 31.32 -30.32
C ASP A 832 -0.42 30.96 -30.91
N ARG A 833 -0.03 29.68 -30.78
CA ARG A 833 1.26 29.18 -31.29
C ARG A 833 1.47 29.30 -32.81
N MET A 834 0.41 29.59 -33.56
CA MET A 834 0.40 29.50 -35.03
C MET A 834 0.16 30.85 -35.71
N SER A 835 -0.50 31.83 -35.08
CA SER A 835 -0.86 33.08 -35.76
C SER A 835 0.18 34.19 -35.61
N THR A 836 0.92 34.24 -34.50
CA THR A 836 1.99 35.22 -34.33
C THR A 836 3.29 34.70 -34.95
N ARG A 837 3.67 35.26 -36.10
CA ARG A 837 5.03 35.17 -36.69
C ARG A 837 6.13 35.80 -35.81
N ASN A 838 5.84 36.14 -34.55
CA ASN A 838 6.85 36.65 -33.64
C ASN A 838 7.86 35.54 -33.34
N GLU A 839 9.14 35.89 -33.45
CA GLU A 839 10.32 35.02 -33.25
C GLU A 839 10.42 34.43 -31.83
N THR A 840 9.44 34.70 -30.96
CA THR A 840 9.30 34.21 -29.59
C THR A 840 8.06 33.33 -29.43
N ALA A 841 7.88 32.29 -30.23
CA ALA A 841 6.88 31.25 -29.94
C ALA A 841 7.15 30.70 -28.52
N HIS A 842 6.36 31.15 -27.54
CA HIS A 842 6.69 30.94 -26.13
C HIS A 842 6.66 29.44 -25.78
N TYR A 843 7.77 28.97 -25.20
CA TYR A 843 7.94 27.58 -24.81
C TYR A 843 6.87 27.14 -23.81
N ALA A 844 6.48 25.87 -23.91
CA ALA A 844 5.58 25.25 -22.93
C ALA A 844 6.27 25.27 -21.55
N VAL A 845 5.60 25.81 -20.53
CA VAL A 845 6.14 25.92 -19.17
C VAL A 845 5.46 24.88 -18.28
N PRO A 846 6.21 24.00 -17.61
CA PRO A 846 5.62 23.11 -16.61
C PRO A 846 5.15 23.93 -15.40
N ILE A 847 3.90 23.73 -14.99
CA ILE A 847 3.29 24.51 -13.88
C ILE A 847 2.84 23.63 -12.72
N GLN A 848 2.73 22.32 -12.94
CA GLN A 848 2.35 21.37 -11.92
C GLN A 848 2.92 20.01 -12.29
N TYR A 849 3.37 19.26 -11.29
CA TYR A 849 3.67 17.85 -11.48
C TYR A 849 3.12 17.02 -10.32
N ALA A 850 2.79 15.77 -10.61
CA ALA A 850 2.27 14.81 -9.64
C ALA A 850 2.98 13.46 -9.84
N LEU A 851 3.02 12.64 -8.79
CA LEU A 851 3.62 11.32 -8.83
C LEU A 851 2.55 10.22 -8.66
N PRO A 852 1.76 9.87 -9.68
CA PRO A 852 0.75 8.81 -9.55
C PRO A 852 1.32 7.43 -9.32
N GLY A 853 0.63 6.63 -8.51
CA GLY A 853 0.81 5.19 -8.49
C GLY A 853 0.32 4.53 -9.79
N TYR A 854 0.11 3.21 -9.76
CA TYR A 854 -0.47 2.48 -10.89
C TYR A 854 -1.95 2.84 -11.17
N SER A 855 -2.66 3.40 -10.19
CA SER A 855 -4.10 3.71 -10.24
C SER A 855 -4.33 5.22 -10.28
N LEU A 856 -4.05 5.84 -11.41
CA LEU A 856 -4.46 7.22 -11.67
C LEU A 856 -5.93 7.25 -12.12
N THR A 857 -6.83 7.68 -11.24
CA THR A 857 -8.26 7.79 -11.57
C THR A 857 -8.57 9.13 -12.23
N MET A 858 -9.65 9.19 -13.03
CA MET A 858 -10.11 10.44 -13.65
C MET A 858 -10.45 11.50 -12.62
N ASP A 859 -11.03 11.11 -11.47
CA ASP A 859 -11.33 12.03 -10.37
C ASP A 859 -10.08 12.73 -9.83
N ILE A 860 -8.98 11.99 -9.64
CA ILE A 860 -7.72 12.57 -9.15
C ILE A 860 -7.14 13.55 -10.18
N VAL A 861 -7.12 13.19 -11.47
CA VAL A 861 -6.63 14.08 -12.54
C VAL A 861 -7.49 15.34 -12.63
N ARG A 862 -8.81 15.21 -12.48
CA ARG A 862 -9.74 16.34 -12.44
C ARG A 862 -9.42 17.28 -11.27
N LYS A 863 -9.18 16.75 -10.07
CA LYS A 863 -8.77 17.54 -8.89
C LYS A 863 -7.46 18.27 -9.11
N LEU A 864 -6.45 17.60 -9.67
CA LEU A 864 -5.17 18.23 -10.04
C LEU A 864 -5.37 19.39 -11.03
N LEU A 865 -6.19 19.17 -12.07
CA LEU A 865 -6.49 20.19 -13.07
C LEU A 865 -7.24 21.39 -12.48
N ILE A 866 -8.26 21.15 -11.64
CA ILE A 866 -9.00 22.23 -10.96
C ILE A 866 -8.03 23.08 -10.12
N LYS A 867 -7.10 22.44 -9.40
CA LYS A 867 -6.06 23.14 -8.64
C LYS A 867 -5.17 23.98 -9.56
N ALA A 868 -4.67 23.42 -10.66
CA ALA A 868 -3.83 24.16 -11.62
C ALA A 868 -4.56 25.35 -12.25
N VAL A 869 -5.82 25.19 -12.65
CA VAL A 869 -6.66 26.27 -13.19
C VAL A 869 -6.88 27.37 -12.15
N GLY A 870 -7.13 26.99 -10.90
CA GLY A 870 -7.25 27.92 -9.78
C GLY A 870 -5.99 28.78 -9.59
N GLU A 871 -4.81 28.15 -9.64
CA GLU A 871 -3.52 28.84 -9.50
C GLU A 871 -3.13 29.70 -10.69
N CYS A 872 -3.54 29.34 -11.91
CA CYS A 872 -3.42 30.23 -13.06
C CYS A 872 -4.31 31.47 -12.86
N LYS A 873 -5.56 31.26 -12.42
CA LYS A 873 -6.52 32.36 -12.23
C LYS A 873 -6.09 33.32 -11.11
N SER A 874 -5.50 32.82 -10.02
CA SER A 874 -4.97 33.66 -8.92
C SER A 874 -3.84 34.59 -9.38
N ARG A 875 -3.20 34.28 -10.51
CA ARG A 875 -2.12 35.04 -11.15
C ARG A 875 -2.54 35.79 -12.41
N ASP A 876 -3.84 35.98 -12.59
CA ASP A 876 -4.43 36.69 -13.74
C ASP A 876 -4.12 36.03 -15.10
N LEU A 877 -4.01 34.69 -15.12
CA LEU A 877 -3.91 33.90 -16.36
C LEU A 877 -5.26 33.22 -16.64
N ARG A 878 -5.79 33.40 -17.85
CA ARG A 878 -7.12 32.88 -18.23
C ARG A 878 -7.01 31.58 -19.00
N VAL A 879 -7.25 30.45 -18.33
CA VAL A 879 -7.27 29.14 -19.01
C VAL A 879 -8.51 29.01 -19.89
N LYS A 880 -8.35 29.03 -21.22
CA LYS A 880 -9.47 28.85 -22.18
C LYS A 880 -9.62 27.44 -22.70
N ALA A 881 -8.54 26.67 -22.67
CA ALA A 881 -8.52 25.31 -23.20
C ALA A 881 -7.67 24.39 -22.32
N VAL A 882 -8.10 23.14 -22.20
CA VAL A 882 -7.33 22.06 -21.59
C VAL A 882 -7.22 20.94 -22.62
N ALA A 883 -5.98 20.55 -22.93
CA ALA A 883 -5.68 19.44 -23.81
C ALA A 883 -5.32 18.21 -22.99
N PHE A 884 -5.85 17.06 -23.41
CA PHE A 884 -5.67 15.77 -22.75
C PHE A 884 -5.02 14.79 -23.72
N ASP A 885 -4.13 13.94 -23.22
CA ASP A 885 -3.78 12.70 -23.90
C ASP A 885 -5.01 11.78 -23.98
N GLY A 886 -5.05 10.85 -24.94
CA GLY A 886 -6.15 9.89 -25.13
C GLY A 886 -6.43 9.03 -23.89
N GLN A 887 -5.44 8.84 -23.00
CA GLN A 887 -5.64 8.20 -21.71
C GLN A 887 -6.66 8.93 -20.81
N PHE A 888 -6.83 10.24 -20.98
CA PHE A 888 -7.70 11.09 -20.17
C PHE A 888 -8.91 11.61 -20.95
N LEU A 889 -9.29 10.92 -22.04
CA LEU A 889 -10.39 11.35 -22.92
C LEU A 889 -11.71 11.56 -22.16
N GLU A 890 -11.98 10.77 -21.13
CA GLU A 890 -13.18 10.90 -20.30
C GLU A 890 -13.32 12.30 -19.69
N LEU A 891 -12.22 12.95 -19.30
CA LEU A 891 -12.24 14.32 -18.78
C LEU A 891 -12.64 15.37 -19.82
N ALA A 892 -12.47 15.07 -21.10
CA ALA A 892 -12.88 15.95 -22.20
C ALA A 892 -14.34 15.73 -22.60
N VAL A 893 -14.90 14.53 -22.36
CA VAL A 893 -16.24 14.16 -22.84
C VAL A 893 -17.27 13.99 -21.73
N GLU A 894 -16.88 14.11 -20.47
CA GLU A 894 -17.76 14.05 -19.30
C GLU A 894 -17.44 15.13 -18.26
N ASP A 895 -18.48 15.59 -17.57
CA ASP A 895 -18.35 16.52 -16.46
C ASP A 895 -17.99 15.83 -15.13
N ASP A 896 -17.93 16.63 -14.06
CA ASP A 896 -17.63 16.19 -12.70
C ASP A 896 -18.59 15.10 -12.16
N LYS A 897 -19.79 15.02 -12.71
CA LYS A 897 -20.85 14.07 -12.33
C LYS A 897 -20.98 12.90 -13.31
N GLY A 898 -20.03 12.75 -14.24
CA GLY A 898 -20.07 11.72 -15.28
C GLY A 898 -21.15 11.97 -16.34
N ARG A 899 -21.69 13.20 -16.42
CA ARG A 899 -22.67 13.54 -17.45
C ARG A 899 -21.95 13.83 -18.76
N PRO A 900 -22.49 13.35 -19.89
CA PRO A 900 -21.86 13.52 -21.19
C PRO A 900 -21.83 15.00 -21.59
N LEU A 901 -20.64 15.52 -21.92
CA LEU A 901 -20.41 16.84 -22.48
C LEU A 901 -20.49 16.87 -24.01
N THR A 902 -20.50 15.70 -24.64
CA THR A 902 -20.58 15.56 -26.11
C THR A 902 -21.77 14.72 -26.51
N VAL A 903 -22.34 15.02 -27.68
CA VAL A 903 -23.43 14.24 -28.29
C VAL A 903 -23.04 12.76 -28.44
N LEU A 904 -21.80 12.49 -28.86
CA LEU A 904 -21.31 11.12 -29.04
C LEU A 904 -21.28 10.34 -27.71
N ARG A 905 -20.78 10.95 -26.63
CA ARG A 905 -20.78 10.29 -25.31
C ARG A 905 -22.20 10.13 -24.77
N PHE A 906 -23.07 11.11 -25.00
CA PHE A 906 -24.50 11.00 -24.67
C PHE A 906 -25.16 9.83 -25.39
N MET A 907 -24.90 9.66 -26.70
CA MET A 907 -25.42 8.53 -27.47
C MET A 907 -24.91 7.18 -26.95
N LYS A 908 -23.64 7.08 -26.57
CA LYS A 908 -23.10 5.86 -25.92
C LYS A 908 -23.81 5.57 -24.59
N PHE A 909 -23.92 6.57 -23.73
CA PHE A 909 -24.56 6.44 -22.41
C PHE A 909 -26.04 6.05 -22.53
N PHE A 910 -26.74 6.67 -23.48
CA PHE A 910 -28.10 6.32 -23.83
C PHE A 910 -28.19 4.88 -24.34
N TRP A 911 -27.29 4.46 -25.22
CA TRP A 911 -27.25 3.10 -25.74
C TRP A 911 -27.01 2.05 -24.65
N GLU A 912 -26.05 2.28 -23.74
CA GLU A 912 -25.79 1.42 -22.59
C GLU A 912 -27.02 1.30 -21.68
N LYS A 913 -27.69 2.43 -21.41
CA LYS A 913 -28.97 2.42 -20.66
C LYS A 913 -30.05 1.65 -21.40
N VAL A 914 -30.20 1.87 -22.71
CA VAL A 914 -31.15 1.12 -23.53
C VAL A 914 -30.81 -0.36 -23.50
N GLN A 915 -29.55 -0.77 -23.61
CA GLN A 915 -29.15 -2.18 -23.55
C GLN A 915 -29.61 -2.86 -22.24
N LYS A 916 -29.57 -2.15 -21.11
CA LYS A 916 -30.03 -2.62 -19.80
C LYS A 916 -31.57 -2.75 -19.68
N ILE A 917 -32.35 -2.12 -20.56
CA ILE A 917 -33.81 -2.28 -20.60
C ILE A 917 -34.15 -3.68 -21.13
N ASP A 918 -35.10 -4.37 -20.49
CA ASP A 918 -35.54 -5.69 -20.97
C ASP A 918 -36.19 -5.61 -22.36
N ARG A 919 -36.16 -6.72 -23.09
CA ARG A 919 -36.64 -6.77 -24.47
C ARG A 919 -38.11 -6.36 -24.62
N ALA A 920 -38.98 -6.69 -23.66
CA ALA A 920 -40.40 -6.36 -23.72
C ALA A 920 -40.61 -4.85 -23.55
N THR A 921 -39.90 -4.23 -22.62
CA THR A 921 -39.94 -2.77 -22.42
C THR A 921 -39.34 -2.01 -23.60
N LYS A 922 -38.26 -2.51 -24.23
CA LYS A 922 -37.71 -1.97 -25.49
C LYS A 922 -38.75 -1.97 -26.61
N ILE A 923 -39.40 -3.12 -26.82
CA ILE A 923 -40.42 -3.30 -27.85
C ILE A 923 -41.63 -2.39 -27.56
N SER A 924 -42.12 -2.35 -26.32
CA SER A 924 -43.23 -1.47 -25.92
C SER A 924 -42.89 0.01 -26.15
N THR A 925 -41.69 0.45 -25.80
CA THR A 925 -41.23 1.83 -26.01
C THR A 925 -41.12 2.16 -27.50
N LEU A 926 -40.57 1.26 -28.32
CA LEU A 926 -40.50 1.43 -29.78
C LEU A 926 -41.89 1.45 -30.42
N LEU A 927 -42.81 0.58 -29.97
CA LEU A 927 -44.19 0.56 -30.43
C LEU A 927 -44.93 1.86 -30.04
N ASN A 928 -44.67 2.40 -28.85
CA ASN A 928 -45.25 3.67 -28.40
C ASN A 928 -44.65 4.89 -29.12
N LEU A 929 -43.36 4.87 -29.47
CA LEU A 929 -42.72 5.93 -30.27
C LEU A 929 -43.16 5.89 -31.75
N ASN A 930 -43.53 4.70 -32.26
CA ASN A 930 -44.07 4.51 -33.60
C ASN A 930 -45.60 4.61 -33.67
N LYS A 931 -46.28 4.92 -32.56
CA LYS A 931 -47.65 5.45 -32.66
C LYS A 931 -47.52 6.81 -33.33
N PHE A 932 -47.67 6.83 -34.65
CA PHE A 932 -47.98 8.06 -35.37
C PHE A 932 -49.08 8.77 -34.58
N PRO A 933 -48.97 10.11 -34.36
CA PRO A 933 -50.08 10.84 -33.75
C PRO A 933 -51.33 10.44 -34.53
N GLU A 934 -52.33 9.93 -33.81
CA GLU A 934 -53.64 9.65 -34.39
C GLU A 934 -54.01 10.90 -35.18
N ILE A 935 -53.99 10.76 -36.51
CA ILE A 935 -54.52 11.79 -37.40
C ILE A 935 -55.97 11.87 -36.96
N THR A 936 -56.26 12.92 -36.21
CA THR A 936 -57.60 13.26 -35.76
C THR A 936 -58.45 13.35 -37.01
N ASP A 937 -59.58 12.64 -36.99
CA ASP A 937 -60.55 12.51 -38.08
C ASP A 937 -60.71 13.82 -38.87
N ASP A 938 -59.99 13.93 -39.98
CA ASP A 938 -60.32 14.83 -41.07
C ASP A 938 -60.58 13.95 -42.29
N ASP A 939 -61.83 13.94 -42.73
CA ASP A 939 -62.50 12.93 -43.55
C ASP A 939 -62.05 12.94 -45.04
N SER A 940 -60.85 13.47 -45.34
CA SER A 940 -60.37 13.64 -46.73
C SER A 940 -59.25 12.67 -47.16
N LEU A 941 -58.86 11.69 -46.35
CA LEU A 941 -57.81 10.71 -46.70
C LEU A 941 -58.27 9.24 -46.61
N LYS A 942 -59.56 8.97 -46.80
CA LYS A 942 -60.07 7.62 -47.13
C LYS A 942 -59.84 7.31 -48.60
N ALA A 943 -58.59 7.13 -49.00
CA ALA A 943 -58.26 6.47 -50.27
C ALA A 943 -56.92 5.72 -50.15
N ASN A 944 -57.03 4.39 -50.19
CA ASN A 944 -55.98 3.42 -50.52
C ASN A 944 -55.00 2.93 -49.44
N PHE A 945 -55.48 2.56 -48.24
CA PHE A 945 -54.80 1.49 -47.49
C PHE A 945 -55.81 0.54 -46.84
N GLU A 946 -56.17 -0.49 -47.59
CA GLU A 946 -56.81 -1.69 -47.05
C GLU A 946 -55.72 -2.49 -46.33
N VAL A 947 -55.62 -2.33 -45.00
CA VAL A 947 -54.70 -3.10 -44.17
C VAL A 947 -55.26 -4.52 -44.03
N GLN A 948 -54.70 -5.47 -44.79
CA GLN A 948 -54.90 -6.89 -44.51
C GLN A 948 -54.41 -7.19 -43.09
N LYS A 949 -55.28 -7.76 -42.27
CA LYS A 949 -54.96 -8.29 -40.94
C LYS A 949 -53.84 -9.34 -41.06
N ASP A 950 -52.73 -9.10 -40.38
CA ASP A 950 -51.60 -10.03 -40.31
C ASP A 950 -51.97 -11.33 -39.57
N ILE A 951 -51.69 -12.46 -40.22
CA ILE A 951 -51.76 -13.81 -39.64
C ILE A 951 -50.38 -14.14 -39.05
N VAL A 952 -50.34 -14.48 -37.76
CA VAL A 952 -49.14 -15.04 -37.11
C VAL A 952 -49.06 -16.53 -37.43
N VAL A 953 -48.02 -16.95 -38.16
CA VAL A 953 -47.65 -18.37 -38.27
C VAL A 953 -46.19 -18.54 -37.83
N ASN A 954 -45.97 -19.39 -36.81
CA ASN A 954 -44.66 -19.80 -36.31
C ASN A 954 -43.71 -18.68 -35.88
N GLY A 955 -44.22 -17.65 -35.20
CA GLY A 955 -43.38 -16.72 -34.42
C GLY A 955 -42.43 -15.83 -35.23
N LYS A 956 -42.63 -15.68 -36.55
CA LYS A 956 -41.91 -14.70 -37.38
C LYS A 956 -42.90 -13.80 -38.11
N ILE A 957 -42.71 -12.50 -37.96
CA ILE A 957 -43.44 -11.47 -38.71
C ILE A 957 -42.74 -11.35 -40.08
N ILE A 958 -43.48 -11.56 -41.18
CA ILE A 958 -42.99 -11.34 -42.54
C ILE A 958 -43.59 -10.04 -43.04
N ILE A 959 -42.77 -9.00 -43.18
CA ILE A 959 -43.16 -7.75 -43.83
C ILE A 959 -42.89 -7.92 -45.32
N THR A 960 -43.93 -7.85 -46.16
CA THR A 960 -43.74 -7.72 -47.61
C THR A 960 -44.11 -6.31 -48.01
N SER A 961 -43.15 -5.56 -48.56
CA SER A 961 -43.45 -4.29 -49.23
C SER A 961 -43.47 -4.52 -50.74
N LYS A 962 -44.55 -4.10 -51.39
CA LYS A 962 -44.59 -3.82 -52.81
C LYS A 962 -44.60 -2.30 -52.93
N THR A 963 -43.46 -1.70 -53.28
CA THR A 963 -43.29 -0.70 -54.37
C THR A 963 -41.94 0.01 -54.25
N ASP A 964 -41.42 0.34 -55.42
CA ASP A 964 -40.06 0.77 -55.75
C ASP A 964 -39.57 2.02 -55.01
N LEU A 965 -38.37 1.90 -54.41
CA LEU A 965 -37.48 3.03 -54.17
C LEU A 965 -36.05 2.65 -54.59
N LYS A 966 -35.53 3.48 -55.49
CA LYS A 966 -34.29 3.30 -56.27
C LYS A 966 -33.06 3.06 -55.40
N VAL A 967 -32.25 2.13 -55.91
CA VAL A 967 -30.91 1.72 -55.46
C VAL A 967 -29.90 2.87 -55.56
N LEU A 968 -29.06 3.04 -54.53
CA LEU A 968 -27.63 3.39 -54.68
C LEU A 968 -26.79 2.35 -53.90
N PRO A 969 -25.66 1.86 -54.43
CA PRO A 969 -25.13 0.54 -54.09
C PRO A 969 -23.86 0.58 -53.21
N SER A 970 -23.91 -0.06 -52.04
CA SER A 970 -22.77 -0.78 -51.44
C SER A 970 -23.20 -1.46 -50.13
N ALA A 971 -24.13 -2.41 -50.21
CA ALA A 971 -24.41 -3.34 -49.11
C ALA A 971 -23.71 -4.67 -49.43
N ILE A 972 -22.67 -4.98 -48.67
CA ILE A 972 -22.08 -6.31 -48.61
C ILE A 972 -23.20 -7.29 -48.24
N ASN A 973 -23.42 -8.30 -49.08
CA ASN A 973 -24.43 -9.33 -48.86
C ASN A 973 -24.03 -10.19 -47.64
N ILE A 974 -24.42 -9.74 -46.44
CA ILE A 974 -24.14 -10.37 -45.15
C ILE A 974 -24.56 -11.85 -45.14
N THR A 975 -25.61 -12.20 -45.87
CA THR A 975 -26.10 -13.57 -46.00
C THR A 975 -25.10 -14.48 -46.73
N GLU A 976 -24.37 -13.94 -47.70
CA GLU A 976 -23.36 -14.68 -48.48
C GLU A 976 -22.03 -14.78 -47.73
N ALA A 977 -21.68 -13.75 -46.94
CA ALA A 977 -20.54 -13.78 -46.02
C ALA A 977 -20.75 -14.80 -44.89
N ILE A 978 -21.96 -14.86 -44.31
CA ILE A 978 -22.31 -15.86 -43.27
C ILE A 978 -22.29 -17.28 -43.84
N LYS A 979 -22.77 -17.48 -45.08
CA LYS A 979 -22.67 -18.79 -45.75
C LYS A 979 -21.22 -19.20 -46.03
N LYS A 980 -20.34 -18.27 -46.43
CA LYS A 980 -18.90 -18.53 -46.62
C LYS A 980 -18.16 -18.81 -45.30
N VAL A 981 -18.54 -18.15 -44.21
CA VAL A 981 -17.95 -18.40 -42.87
C VAL A 981 -18.39 -19.76 -42.32
N HIS A 982 -19.65 -20.14 -42.51
CA HIS A 982 -20.12 -21.46 -42.10
C HIS A 982 -19.58 -22.60 -42.98
N SER A 983 -19.43 -22.41 -44.29
CA SER A 983 -18.85 -23.44 -45.16
C SER A 983 -17.36 -23.66 -44.88
N LYS A 984 -16.61 -22.60 -44.54
CA LYS A 984 -15.19 -22.69 -44.21
C LYS A 984 -14.95 -23.33 -42.83
N ARG A 985 -15.79 -23.01 -41.84
CA ARG A 985 -15.74 -23.63 -40.50
C ARG A 985 -16.06 -25.13 -40.52
N ASN A 986 -16.95 -25.57 -41.43
CA ASN A 986 -17.27 -27.00 -41.57
C ASN A 986 -16.21 -27.77 -42.38
N GLN A 987 -15.44 -27.12 -43.25
CA GLN A 987 -14.29 -27.73 -43.92
C GLN A 987 -13.05 -27.85 -43.00
N ASP A 988 -12.84 -26.88 -42.11
CA ASP A 988 -11.69 -26.89 -41.18
C ASP A 988 -11.87 -27.92 -40.03
N MET A 989 -13.12 -28.30 -39.68
CA MET A 989 -13.38 -29.33 -38.66
C MET A 989 -13.26 -30.77 -39.18
N SER A 990 -13.17 -31.01 -40.49
CA SER A 990 -13.11 -32.37 -41.04
C SER A 990 -11.70 -32.88 -41.36
N GLN A 991 -10.63 -32.11 -41.07
CA GLN A 991 -9.26 -32.45 -41.49
C GLN A 991 -8.25 -32.74 -40.37
N ASN A 992 -8.63 -32.77 -39.09
CA ASN A 992 -7.74 -33.23 -38.00
C ASN A 992 -8.52 -33.90 -36.86
N PRO A 993 -8.53 -35.24 -36.73
CA PRO A 993 -9.00 -35.89 -35.53
C PRO A 993 -7.89 -35.86 -34.47
N LEU A 994 -8.06 -35.08 -33.41
CA LEU A 994 -7.27 -35.18 -32.17
C LEU A 994 -8.06 -35.99 -31.11
N PRO A 995 -7.37 -36.59 -30.12
CA PRO A 995 -7.82 -37.80 -29.44
C PRO A 995 -8.91 -37.57 -28.40
N ASN A 996 -9.73 -38.61 -28.23
CA ASN A 996 -10.94 -38.73 -27.40
C ASN A 996 -10.74 -38.64 -25.87
N ASP A 997 -9.71 -37.97 -25.35
CA ASP A 997 -9.49 -37.87 -23.90
C ASP A 997 -9.02 -36.48 -23.50
N VAL A 998 -9.94 -35.52 -23.32
CA VAL A 998 -9.87 -34.45 -22.32
C VAL A 998 -11.29 -33.93 -22.03
N ASN A 999 -11.76 -34.20 -20.81
CA ASN A 999 -12.76 -33.50 -19.99
C ASN A 999 -14.04 -32.96 -20.66
N GLN A 1000 -15.15 -33.67 -20.43
CA GLN A 1000 -16.43 -33.01 -20.16
C GLN A 1000 -16.23 -32.12 -18.92
N ILE A 1001 -15.94 -30.84 -19.14
CA ILE A 1001 -16.09 -29.81 -18.11
C ILE A 1001 -17.60 -29.64 -17.93
N ASP A 1002 -18.10 -29.94 -16.75
CA ASP A 1002 -19.50 -29.78 -16.41
C ASP A 1002 -19.84 -28.28 -16.45
N GLU A 1003 -20.63 -27.83 -17.43
CA GLU A 1003 -21.09 -26.43 -17.56
C GLU A 1003 -21.77 -25.92 -16.28
N GLN A 1004 -22.19 -26.82 -15.38
CA GLN A 1004 -22.77 -26.51 -14.08
C GLN A 1004 -21.73 -26.06 -13.05
N GLU A 1005 -20.47 -26.50 -13.14
CA GLU A 1005 -19.39 -26.16 -12.20
C GLU A 1005 -18.92 -24.71 -12.38
N ASP A 1006 -18.77 -24.23 -13.62
CA ASP A 1006 -18.42 -22.83 -13.92
C ASP A 1006 -19.52 -21.86 -13.45
N LEU A 1007 -20.79 -22.28 -13.53
CA LEU A 1007 -21.93 -21.52 -13.04
C LEU A 1007 -21.96 -21.42 -11.51
N ASP A 1008 -21.50 -22.44 -10.79
CA ASP A 1008 -21.47 -22.44 -9.33
C ASP A 1008 -20.32 -21.60 -8.77
N VAL A 1009 -19.15 -21.57 -9.43
CA VAL A 1009 -18.03 -20.69 -9.04
C VAL A 1009 -18.40 -19.20 -9.11
N LEU A 1010 -19.11 -18.79 -10.17
CA LEU A 1010 -19.56 -17.40 -10.33
C LEU A 1010 -20.55 -16.97 -9.24
N ARG A 1011 -21.29 -17.90 -8.60
CA ARG A 1011 -22.27 -17.57 -7.54
C ARG A 1011 -21.65 -17.08 -6.24
N TYR A 1012 -20.38 -17.41 -5.98
CA TYR A 1012 -19.71 -17.15 -4.71
C TYR A 1012 -18.74 -15.96 -4.75
N ILE A 1013 -18.72 -15.18 -5.84
CA ILE A 1013 -17.89 -13.97 -5.92
C ILE A 1013 -18.47 -12.89 -4.99
N PRO A 1014 -17.71 -12.42 -3.99
CA PRO A 1014 -18.20 -11.43 -3.03
C PRO A 1014 -18.30 -10.02 -3.65
N GLU A 1015 -19.15 -9.18 -3.07
CA GLU A 1015 -19.60 -7.92 -3.69
C GLU A 1015 -18.50 -6.84 -3.77
N ASP A 1016 -17.49 -6.93 -2.90
CA ASP A 1016 -16.27 -6.13 -2.95
C ASP A 1016 -15.42 -6.47 -4.19
N VAL A 1017 -15.31 -7.76 -4.55
CA VAL A 1017 -14.64 -8.19 -5.79
C VAL A 1017 -15.46 -7.78 -7.02
N LEU A 1018 -16.80 -7.78 -6.93
CA LEU A 1018 -17.66 -7.27 -8.00
C LEU A 1018 -17.46 -5.78 -8.24
N SER A 1019 -17.16 -4.99 -7.22
CA SER A 1019 -16.89 -3.55 -7.37
C SER A 1019 -15.60 -3.23 -8.14
N GLU A 1020 -14.71 -4.21 -8.30
CA GLU A 1020 -13.45 -4.10 -9.04
C GLU A 1020 -13.51 -4.71 -10.46
N MET A 1021 -14.63 -5.37 -10.80
CA MET A 1021 -14.84 -6.02 -12.10
C MET A 1021 -15.49 -5.07 -13.11
N ASN A 1022 -15.32 -5.33 -14.41
CA ASN A 1022 -16.06 -4.57 -15.42
C ASN A 1022 -17.56 -4.96 -15.41
N GLU A 1023 -18.44 -4.06 -15.88
CA GLU A 1023 -19.89 -4.27 -15.77
C GLU A 1023 -20.39 -5.56 -16.44
N GLU A 1024 -19.74 -6.00 -17.52
CA GLU A 1024 -20.10 -7.22 -18.26
C GLU A 1024 -19.83 -8.50 -17.44
N ALA A 1025 -18.71 -8.53 -16.72
CA ALA A 1025 -18.39 -9.61 -15.80
C ALA A 1025 -19.26 -9.56 -14.53
N ILE A 1026 -19.59 -8.36 -14.04
CA ILE A 1026 -20.56 -8.18 -12.94
C ILE A 1026 -21.93 -8.73 -13.33
N ASP A 1027 -22.40 -8.45 -14.55
CA ASP A 1027 -23.71 -8.92 -15.03
C ASP A 1027 -23.76 -10.42 -15.24
N SER A 1028 -22.66 -11.02 -15.74
CA SER A 1028 -22.52 -12.47 -15.86
C SER A 1028 -22.58 -13.17 -14.50
N VAL A 1029 -21.90 -12.61 -13.49
CA VAL A 1029 -21.96 -13.08 -12.10
C VAL A 1029 -23.37 -12.92 -11.52
N ARG A 1030 -24.02 -11.77 -11.73
CA ARG A 1030 -25.37 -11.51 -11.22
C ARG A 1030 -26.44 -12.36 -11.91
N HIS A 1031 -26.26 -12.75 -13.17
CA HIS A 1031 -27.11 -13.72 -13.85
C HIS A 1031 -26.92 -15.14 -13.28
N ALA A 1032 -25.66 -15.56 -13.08
CA ALA A 1032 -25.35 -16.83 -12.45
C ALA A 1032 -25.88 -16.95 -11.00
N GLN A 1033 -25.76 -15.89 -10.19
CA GLN A 1033 -26.33 -15.77 -8.84
C GLN A 1033 -27.86 -15.88 -8.81
N LYS A 1034 -28.53 -15.44 -9.88
CA LYS A 1034 -29.99 -15.57 -10.06
C LYS A 1034 -30.41 -16.90 -10.69
N GLY A 1035 -29.48 -17.83 -10.92
CA GLY A 1035 -29.74 -19.14 -11.53
C GLY A 1035 -30.10 -19.07 -13.02
N LYS A 1036 -29.75 -17.97 -13.71
CA LYS A 1036 -29.96 -17.82 -15.16
C LYS A 1036 -28.63 -18.05 -15.88
N LYS A 1037 -28.65 -18.73 -17.04
CA LYS A 1037 -27.46 -18.88 -17.89
C LYS A 1037 -26.95 -17.49 -18.31
N PRO A 1038 -25.65 -17.17 -18.15
CA PRO A 1038 -25.07 -15.97 -18.73
C PRO A 1038 -25.15 -16.07 -20.26
N ASN A 1039 -25.39 -14.95 -20.94
CA ASN A 1039 -25.21 -14.91 -22.39
C ASN A 1039 -23.70 -14.96 -22.66
N ALA A 1040 -23.29 -15.88 -23.55
CA ALA A 1040 -21.89 -16.13 -23.90
C ALA A 1040 -21.16 -14.89 -24.42
#